data_AF-A0AA40EKU6-F1
#
_entry.id   AF-A0AA40EKU6-F1
#
_cell.length_a   1.000
_cell.length_b   1.000
_cell.length_c   1.000
_cell.angle_alpha   90.00
_cell.angle_beta   90.00
_cell.angle_gamma   90.00
#
_symmetry.space_group_name_H-M   'P 1'
#
loop_
_entity.id
_entity.type
_entity.pdbx_description
1 polymer ?
#
loop_
_entity_poly.entity_id
_entity_poly.type
_entity_poly.pdbx_seq_one_letter_code
_entity_poly.pdbx_strand_id
1 'polypeptide(L)'
;MSPLVNLPYELLALVVRNLNLTDTRSLSRACRHLQFLFYEAKIARVILENEAPDSLEARTARVTKRYDRELRRLVKRREAITSVSPYLVAVVAVADSWLYENGILCYIQDRRMRILDLHNSQSTELVIDIRGLLDEAVHESRPCRNYKFQPLYAAHGLVSCLYSHANPDTARWLVVFNAREGRVITTKYLPSSFKIFVRNNDKFLCYGTYSAGGQDGSRLWIVRAYDLTTNTWLSGKLDLPEPMGSDMSSTVCFEVIDGFLYGVSNQTSLEDEEGDWMSFYTCFRIPLTHQGLCVVQHAPWGQLWRRCHFEGPIDDRWSFLRLFKDEQTSQITVVESRKEWLSKSSSARRTYYTTKVVFPEIGEHDRDGASSAPLSRAAHLTESFKTRDMDLTTAPPRDPHSVHPGDDGSKSIMHTLSKSPVRIYDSATQTFLDLVDDSASFGPDSLCLRIRGGSRRPWTAAESEERNRLPPEKRHVSHDTFDQEIEDLYKQEDVIYWPPKETAADPDAALPALRGVLNPPGHSGQVCGVWDDRSMVYSIGDARKTKAIVFLSFDPAIHLKGVKPYPGKPTRSFSAGSPRNGMVPEGAQSTRKGRGLVSASRPNGTEDGNPGWATLSEPSGPVDGEGSCQWRKSEPAMYRDISVGFHFAA
;
A
#
# COMPACT_ATOMS: atom_id res chain seq x y z
N MET A 1 -0.50 -37.03 26.82
CA MET A 1 0.13 -36.17 25.78
C MET A 1 -0.89 -35.99 24.66
N SER A 2 -1.01 -34.79 24.08
CA SER A 2 -1.98 -34.53 23.01
C SER A 2 -1.69 -35.43 21.79
N PRO A 3 -2.70 -36.09 21.18
CA PRO A 3 -2.52 -36.98 20.04
C PRO A 3 -1.91 -36.26 18.81
N LEU A 4 -2.09 -34.94 18.72
CA LEU A 4 -1.56 -34.13 17.62
C LEU A 4 -0.02 -34.07 17.60
N VAL A 5 0.63 -34.07 18.77
CA VAL A 5 2.10 -33.97 18.88
C VAL A 5 2.80 -35.28 18.49
N ASN A 6 2.04 -36.38 18.46
CA ASN A 6 2.53 -37.71 18.09
C ASN A 6 2.26 -38.05 16.62
N LEU A 7 1.64 -37.15 15.85
CA LEU A 7 1.40 -37.39 14.44
C LEU A 7 2.73 -37.41 13.66
N PRO A 8 2.85 -38.30 12.66
CA PRO A 8 3.89 -38.20 11.65
C PRO A 8 3.94 -36.81 11.03
N TYR A 9 5.15 -36.38 10.69
CA TYR A 9 5.42 -35.06 10.15
C TYR A 9 4.59 -34.75 8.89
N GLU A 10 4.38 -35.75 8.04
CA GLU A 10 3.61 -35.64 6.80
C GLU A 10 2.13 -35.35 7.07
N LEU A 11 1.55 -35.98 8.10
CA LEU A 11 0.15 -35.75 8.48
C LEU A 11 -0.01 -34.36 9.08
N LEU A 12 0.97 -33.88 9.85
CA LEU A 12 0.92 -32.52 10.39
C LEU A 12 1.01 -31.47 9.27
N ALA A 13 1.84 -31.69 8.25
CA ALA A 13 1.90 -30.80 7.09
C ALA A 13 0.56 -30.72 6.33
N LEU A 14 -0.18 -31.84 6.23
CA LEU A 14 -1.53 -31.85 5.66
C LEU A 14 -2.54 -31.10 6.52
N VAL A 15 -2.46 -31.22 7.86
CA VAL A 15 -3.32 -30.45 8.77
C VAL A 15 -3.06 -28.96 8.59
N VAL A 16 -1.80 -28.54 8.63
CA VAL A 16 -1.38 -27.13 8.53
C VAL A 16 -1.78 -26.50 7.20
N ARG A 17 -1.81 -27.27 6.10
CA ARG A 17 -2.28 -26.78 4.80
C ARG A 17 -3.75 -26.34 4.81
N ASN A 18 -4.55 -26.82 5.76
CA ASN A 18 -5.96 -26.45 5.92
C ASN A 18 -6.17 -25.38 7.00
N LEU A 19 -5.10 -24.85 7.59
CA LEU A 19 -5.16 -23.80 8.60
C LEU A 19 -4.73 -22.47 8.00
N ASN A 20 -5.47 -21.41 8.33
CA ASN A 20 -5.03 -20.07 7.97
C ASN A 20 -3.80 -19.65 8.81
N LEU A 21 -3.16 -18.54 8.45
CA LEU A 21 -1.97 -18.02 9.17
C LEU A 21 -2.22 -17.77 10.66
N THR A 22 -3.40 -17.26 11.03
CA THR A 22 -3.75 -16.93 12.42
C THR A 22 -3.90 -18.19 13.27
N ASP A 23 -4.55 -19.22 12.72
CA ASP A 23 -4.75 -20.52 13.37
C ASP A 23 -3.44 -21.27 13.50
N THR A 24 -2.63 -21.28 12.44
CA THR A 24 -1.29 -21.89 12.46
C THR A 24 -0.40 -21.24 13.52
N ARG A 25 -0.46 -19.90 13.62
CA ARG A 25 0.23 -19.16 14.68
C ARG A 25 -0.27 -19.56 16.06
N SER A 26 -1.58 -19.57 16.28
CA SER A 26 -2.18 -19.94 17.57
C SER A 26 -1.79 -21.36 17.97
N LEU A 27 -1.81 -22.29 17.02
CA LEU A 27 -1.36 -23.67 17.19
C LEU A 27 0.11 -23.76 17.60
N SER A 28 0.99 -23.00 16.94
CA SER A 28 2.43 -22.97 17.26
C SER A 28 2.72 -22.46 18.68
N ARG A 29 1.82 -21.65 19.24
CA ARG A 29 1.93 -21.08 20.59
C ARG A 29 1.26 -21.96 21.66
N ALA A 30 0.42 -22.92 21.26
CA ALA A 30 -0.27 -23.82 22.18
C ALA A 30 0.69 -24.74 22.94
N CYS A 31 1.80 -25.16 22.33
CA CYS A 31 2.81 -26.01 22.98
C CYS A 31 4.21 -25.76 22.39
N ARG A 32 5.25 -25.87 23.23
CA ARG A 32 6.66 -25.78 22.79
C ARG A 32 7.00 -26.76 21.65
N HIS A 33 6.39 -27.94 21.65
CA HIS A 33 6.64 -28.95 20.61
C HIS A 33 6.07 -28.58 19.24
N LEU A 34 5.14 -27.62 19.16
CA LEU A 34 4.53 -27.17 17.90
C LEU A 34 5.17 -25.88 17.38
N GLN A 35 6.16 -25.33 18.08
CA GLN A 35 6.86 -24.13 17.63
C GLN A 35 7.57 -24.36 16.28
N PHE A 36 8.02 -25.58 16.01
CA PHE A 36 8.73 -25.93 14.77
C PHE A 36 7.93 -25.63 13.49
N LEU A 37 6.61 -25.49 13.57
CA LEU A 37 5.75 -25.08 12.45
C LEU A 37 6.24 -23.79 11.76
N PHE A 38 6.90 -22.89 12.51
CA PHE A 38 7.45 -21.63 12.00
C PHE A 38 8.97 -21.63 11.81
N TYR A 39 9.67 -22.70 12.17
CA TYR A 39 11.12 -22.79 12.10
C TYR A 39 11.61 -23.84 11.11
N GLU A 40 10.78 -24.82 10.76
CA GLU A 40 11.10 -25.85 9.78
C GLU A 40 10.73 -25.35 8.38
N ALA A 41 11.71 -25.39 7.46
CA ALA A 41 11.61 -24.71 6.17
C ALA A 41 10.57 -25.32 5.23
N LYS A 42 10.35 -26.65 5.25
CA LYS A 42 9.37 -27.30 4.36
C LYS A 42 7.93 -27.01 4.80
N ILE A 43 7.62 -27.05 6.09
CA ILE A 43 6.31 -26.65 6.62
C ILE A 43 6.10 -25.16 6.36
N ALA A 44 7.10 -24.33 6.66
CA ALA A 44 7.00 -22.89 6.41
C ALA A 44 6.74 -22.58 4.93
N ARG A 45 7.34 -23.35 4.01
CA ARG A 45 7.03 -23.27 2.58
C ARG A 45 5.58 -23.60 2.28
N VAL A 46 5.05 -24.70 2.82
CA VAL A 46 3.64 -25.09 2.60
C VAL A 46 2.70 -23.98 3.08
N ILE A 47 2.94 -23.43 4.27
CA ILE A 47 2.12 -22.33 4.82
C ILE A 47 2.21 -21.09 3.94
N LEU A 48 3.43 -20.63 3.65
CA LEU A 48 3.65 -19.37 2.94
C LEU A 48 3.12 -19.40 1.50
N GLU A 49 3.31 -20.51 0.79
CA GLU A 49 2.84 -20.68 -0.59
C GLU A 49 1.32 -20.92 -0.66
N ASN A 50 0.67 -21.37 0.42
CA ASN A 50 -0.79 -21.55 0.47
C ASN A 50 -1.50 -20.26 0.86
N GLU A 51 -0.96 -19.51 1.82
CA GLU A 51 -1.67 -18.41 2.47
C GLU A 51 -1.32 -17.03 1.90
N ALA A 52 -0.14 -16.89 1.29
CA ALA A 52 0.30 -15.61 0.75
C ALA A 52 1.29 -15.77 -0.42
N PRO A 53 0.96 -16.55 -1.47
CA PRO A 53 1.87 -16.83 -2.59
C PRO A 53 2.36 -15.57 -3.33
N ASP A 54 1.60 -14.48 -3.33
CA ASP A 54 1.97 -13.21 -3.97
C ASP A 54 2.44 -12.14 -2.98
N SER A 55 2.70 -12.51 -1.72
CA SER A 55 3.41 -11.62 -0.80
C SER A 55 4.87 -11.40 -1.21
N LEU A 56 5.46 -10.27 -0.79
CA LEU A 56 6.90 -10.04 -0.95
C LEU A 56 7.71 -11.13 -0.23
N GLU A 57 7.24 -11.55 0.93
CA GLU A 57 7.85 -12.59 1.74
C GLU A 57 7.91 -13.93 0.98
N ALA A 58 6.84 -14.33 0.30
CA ALA A 58 6.84 -15.53 -0.55
C ALA A 58 7.81 -15.42 -1.73
N ARG A 59 7.80 -14.28 -2.44
CA ARG A 59 8.76 -14.03 -3.54
C ARG A 59 10.20 -14.08 -3.06
N THR A 60 10.49 -13.44 -1.93
CA THR A 60 11.83 -13.42 -1.32
C THR A 60 12.24 -14.82 -0.87
N ALA A 61 11.33 -15.60 -0.30
CA ALA A 61 11.58 -16.98 0.11
C ALA A 61 11.88 -17.90 -1.08
N ARG A 62 11.19 -17.72 -2.22
CA ARG A 62 11.46 -18.50 -3.45
C ARG A 62 12.88 -18.30 -3.97
N VAL A 63 13.42 -17.08 -3.84
CA VAL A 63 14.79 -16.74 -4.25
C VAL A 63 15.81 -17.23 -3.20
N THR A 64 15.66 -16.79 -1.95
CA THR A 64 16.63 -17.04 -0.87
C THR A 64 16.57 -18.45 -0.28
N LYS A 65 15.49 -19.20 -0.57
CA LYS A 65 15.13 -20.49 0.05
C LYS A 65 14.94 -20.44 1.57
N ARG A 66 14.82 -19.24 2.17
CA ARG A 66 14.60 -19.03 3.62
C ARG A 66 13.12 -18.86 3.98
N TYR A 67 12.33 -19.89 3.70
CA TYR A 67 10.88 -19.89 3.92
C TYR A 67 10.47 -19.65 5.38
N ASP A 68 11.21 -20.20 6.33
CA ASP A 68 10.95 -20.04 7.76
C ASP A 68 11.12 -18.58 8.21
N ARG A 69 12.17 -17.90 7.74
CA ARG A 69 12.43 -16.48 8.05
C ARG A 69 11.33 -15.59 7.49
N GLU A 70 11.00 -15.77 6.21
CA GLU A 70 10.03 -14.92 5.53
C GLU A 70 8.60 -15.18 6.03
N LEU A 71 8.25 -16.41 6.40
CA LEU A 71 6.98 -16.69 7.08
C LEU A 71 6.87 -15.94 8.41
N ARG A 72 7.93 -15.96 9.23
CA ARG A 72 7.94 -15.21 10.50
C ARG A 72 7.86 -13.70 10.27
N ARG A 73 8.48 -13.18 9.20
CA ARG A 73 8.38 -11.77 8.79
C ARG A 73 6.95 -11.41 8.40
N LEU A 74 6.30 -12.22 7.58
CA LEU A 74 4.90 -12.03 7.16
C LEU A 74 3.96 -11.97 8.38
N VAL A 75 4.06 -12.94 9.29
CA VAL A 75 3.21 -12.98 10.49
C VAL A 75 3.45 -11.76 11.39
N LYS A 76 4.71 -11.36 11.57
CA LYS A 76 5.06 -10.17 12.36
C LYS A 76 4.56 -8.87 11.72
N ARG A 77 4.61 -8.76 10.38
CA ARG A 77 4.08 -7.61 9.62
C ARG A 77 2.57 -7.52 9.75
N ARG A 78 1.86 -8.62 9.49
CA ARG A 78 0.39 -8.67 9.62
C ARG A 78 -0.05 -8.36 11.05
N GLU A 79 0.65 -8.91 12.05
CA GLU A 79 0.39 -8.55 13.45
C GLU A 79 0.56 -7.06 13.70
N ALA A 80 1.70 -6.49 13.31
CA ALA A 80 1.97 -5.07 13.51
C ALA A 80 0.91 -4.17 12.88
N ILE A 81 0.40 -4.52 11.69
CA ILE A 81 -0.70 -3.81 11.03
C ILE A 81 -1.99 -3.95 11.86
N THR A 82 -2.40 -5.18 12.20
CA THR A 82 -3.65 -5.44 12.96
C THR A 82 -3.66 -4.79 14.34
N SER A 83 -2.51 -4.70 15.01
CA SER A 83 -2.36 -4.09 16.34
C SER A 83 -1.91 -2.64 16.31
N VAL A 84 -1.79 -2.03 15.13
CA VAL A 84 -1.35 -0.63 14.94
C VAL A 84 -0.02 -0.35 15.67
N SER A 85 0.93 -1.28 15.58
CA SER A 85 2.19 -1.23 16.33
C SER A 85 3.40 -1.31 15.38
N PRO A 86 3.87 -0.17 14.85
CA PRO A 86 5.01 -0.15 13.94
C PRO A 86 6.31 -0.58 14.63
N TYR A 87 7.24 -1.15 13.87
CA TYR A 87 8.59 -1.53 14.33
C TYR A 87 9.58 -0.38 14.28
N LEU A 88 9.29 0.67 13.53
CA LEU A 88 10.19 1.81 13.32
C LEU A 88 9.40 3.09 13.07
N VAL A 89 9.87 4.20 13.64
CA VAL A 89 9.50 5.57 13.26
C VAL A 89 10.73 6.46 13.23
N ALA A 90 10.91 7.26 12.19
CA ALA A 90 12.02 8.20 12.09
C ALA A 90 11.70 9.40 11.22
N VAL A 91 12.32 10.55 11.53
CA VAL A 91 12.39 11.69 10.59
C VAL A 91 13.51 11.40 9.61
N VAL A 92 13.17 11.17 8.35
CA VAL A 92 14.11 10.66 7.35
C VAL A 92 14.70 11.74 6.45
N ALA A 93 13.99 12.85 6.26
CA ALA A 93 14.44 13.95 5.43
C ALA A 93 13.72 15.27 5.77
N VAL A 94 14.29 16.38 5.30
CA VAL A 94 13.65 17.70 5.24
C VAL A 94 13.74 18.20 3.80
N ALA A 95 12.60 18.48 3.16
CA ALA A 95 12.55 18.65 1.70
C ALA A 95 11.48 19.64 1.23
N ASP A 96 11.69 20.22 0.05
CA ASP A 96 10.73 21.10 -0.63
C ASP A 96 9.60 20.29 -1.28
N SER A 97 9.97 19.16 -1.90
CA SER A 97 9.04 18.22 -2.53
C SER A 97 9.53 16.79 -2.38
N TRP A 98 8.62 15.84 -2.47
CA TRP A 98 8.93 14.43 -2.26
C TRP A 98 7.93 13.51 -2.97
N LEU A 99 8.36 12.27 -3.12
CA LEU A 99 7.62 11.13 -3.64
C LEU A 99 8.09 9.90 -2.87
N TYR A 100 7.18 9.03 -2.48
CA TYR A 100 7.51 7.73 -1.93
C TYR A 100 6.76 6.65 -2.71
N GLU A 101 7.48 5.64 -3.18
CA GLU A 101 6.93 4.55 -3.97
C GLU A 101 7.65 3.24 -3.60
N ASN A 102 6.91 2.27 -3.04
CA ASN A 102 7.38 0.90 -2.74
C ASN A 102 8.76 0.83 -2.04
N GLY A 103 8.96 1.64 -1.01
CA GLY A 103 10.21 1.71 -0.25
C GLY A 103 11.23 2.74 -0.74
N ILE A 104 11.05 3.32 -1.92
CA ILE A 104 11.96 4.33 -2.47
C ILE A 104 11.44 5.72 -2.15
N LEU A 105 12.20 6.48 -1.35
CA LEU A 105 11.95 7.88 -1.06
C LEU A 105 12.79 8.76 -2.00
N CYS A 106 12.09 9.53 -2.82
CA CYS A 106 12.64 10.55 -3.69
C CYS A 106 12.29 11.92 -3.11
N TYR A 107 13.26 12.79 -2.84
CA TYR A 107 12.97 14.11 -2.30
C TYR A 107 13.94 15.18 -2.81
N ILE A 108 13.46 16.43 -2.87
CA ILE A 108 14.25 17.56 -3.36
C ILE A 108 14.59 18.48 -2.20
N GLN A 109 15.87 18.78 -2.06
CA GLN A 109 16.41 19.77 -1.13
C GLN A 109 17.46 20.59 -1.87
N ASP A 110 17.38 21.92 -1.78
CA ASP A 110 18.37 22.84 -2.34
C ASP A 110 18.68 22.57 -3.83
N ARG A 111 17.63 22.32 -4.62
CA ARG A 111 17.71 21.97 -6.07
C ARG A 111 18.49 20.69 -6.38
N ARG A 112 18.73 19.83 -5.39
CA ARG A 112 19.25 18.48 -5.56
C ARG A 112 18.15 17.48 -5.26
N MET A 113 18.05 16.46 -6.10
CA MET A 113 17.15 15.35 -5.84
C MET A 113 17.93 14.24 -5.13
N ARG A 114 17.37 13.67 -4.08
CA ARG A 114 17.95 12.61 -3.27
C ARG A 114 17.04 11.39 -3.34
N ILE A 115 17.64 10.21 -3.48
CA ILE A 115 16.94 8.93 -3.62
C ILE A 115 17.47 7.99 -2.53
N LEU A 116 16.57 7.56 -1.65
CA LEU A 116 16.84 6.69 -0.51
C LEU A 116 15.97 5.42 -0.60
N ASP A 117 16.59 4.25 -0.50
CA ASP A 117 15.87 2.98 -0.36
C ASP A 117 15.68 2.65 1.13
N LEU A 118 14.48 2.95 1.63
CA LEU A 118 14.08 2.75 3.02
C LEU A 118 13.81 1.27 3.32
N HIS A 119 13.27 0.51 2.37
CA HIS A 119 12.94 -0.90 2.56
C HIS A 119 14.19 -1.77 2.71
N ASN A 120 15.26 -1.44 2.01
CA ASN A 120 16.56 -2.09 2.18
C ASN A 120 17.43 -1.43 3.27
N SER A 121 16.85 -0.53 4.07
CA SER A 121 17.53 0.11 5.21
C SER A 121 18.84 0.80 4.82
N GLN A 122 18.89 1.40 3.63
CA GLN A 122 20.13 1.98 3.11
C GLN A 122 20.61 3.11 4.02
N SER A 123 21.93 3.25 4.16
CA SER A 123 22.59 4.27 4.98
C SER A 123 23.28 5.37 4.16
N THR A 124 23.06 5.32 2.86
CA THR A 124 23.55 6.19 1.81
C THR A 124 22.42 6.47 0.83
N GLU A 125 22.51 7.60 0.13
CA GLU A 125 21.54 8.05 -0.85
C GLU A 125 22.25 8.38 -2.16
N LEU A 126 21.52 8.26 -3.27
CA LEU A 126 21.95 8.83 -4.54
C LEU A 126 21.50 10.29 -4.58
N VAL A 127 22.44 11.19 -4.84
CA VAL A 127 22.21 12.63 -4.96
C VAL A 127 22.42 13.04 -6.40
N ILE A 128 21.36 13.56 -6.98
CA ILE A 128 21.24 13.99 -8.37
C ILE A 128 21.29 15.52 -8.40
N ASP A 129 22.28 16.06 -9.10
CA ASP A 129 22.27 17.46 -9.51
C ASP A 129 21.23 17.64 -10.62
N ILE A 130 20.10 18.25 -10.27
CA ILE A 130 18.98 18.44 -11.20
C ILE A 130 19.41 19.29 -12.40
N ARG A 131 20.31 20.26 -12.21
CA ARG A 131 20.75 21.12 -13.33
C ARG A 131 21.59 20.33 -14.32
N GLY A 132 22.60 19.61 -13.84
CA GLY A 132 23.43 18.73 -14.67
C GLY A 132 22.60 17.67 -15.41
N LEU A 133 21.61 17.07 -14.74
CA LEU A 133 20.68 16.13 -15.36
C LEU A 133 19.88 16.79 -16.50
N LEU A 134 19.34 17.99 -16.27
CA LEU A 134 18.55 18.71 -17.28
C LEU A 134 19.40 19.19 -18.47
N ASP A 135 20.65 19.59 -18.24
CA ASP A 135 21.61 19.98 -19.29
C ASP A 135 21.90 18.83 -20.29
N GLU A 136 21.83 17.59 -19.80
CA GLU A 136 21.94 16.35 -20.58
C GLU A 136 20.59 15.94 -21.18
N ALA A 137 19.52 15.92 -20.38
CA ALA A 137 18.24 15.33 -20.76
C ALA A 137 17.38 16.21 -21.69
N VAL A 138 17.47 17.54 -21.57
CA VAL A 138 16.60 18.51 -22.26
C VAL A 138 17.47 19.66 -22.77
N HIS A 139 17.82 19.68 -24.05
CA HIS A 139 18.66 20.74 -24.63
C HIS A 139 18.02 22.13 -24.48
N GLU A 140 16.70 22.22 -24.57
CA GLU A 140 15.90 23.43 -24.41
C GLU A 140 15.92 23.99 -22.98
N SER A 141 16.35 23.20 -21.99
CA SER A 141 16.46 23.64 -20.60
C SER A 141 17.68 24.55 -20.35
N ARG A 142 18.69 24.51 -21.24
CA ARG A 142 19.98 25.21 -21.08
C ARG A 142 19.85 26.72 -20.84
N PRO A 143 19.01 27.48 -21.57
CA PRO A 143 18.78 28.89 -21.28
C PRO A 143 17.92 29.12 -20.01
N CYS A 144 17.13 28.13 -19.58
CA CYS A 144 16.14 28.30 -18.52
C CYS A 144 16.71 27.96 -17.13
N ARG A 145 16.98 29.00 -16.34
CA ARG A 145 17.46 28.87 -14.95
C ARG A 145 16.35 28.86 -13.91
N ASN A 146 15.16 29.33 -14.27
CA ASN A 146 13.97 29.28 -13.44
C ASN A 146 13.05 28.14 -13.93
N TYR A 147 12.90 27.11 -13.10
CA TYR A 147 12.17 25.90 -13.46
C TYR A 147 11.53 25.25 -12.25
N LYS A 148 10.55 24.40 -12.51
CA LYS A 148 10.00 23.44 -11.54
C LYS A 148 10.38 22.03 -11.96
N PHE A 149 10.79 21.25 -10.98
CA PHE A 149 11.13 19.84 -11.14
C PHE A 149 10.39 19.05 -10.06
N GLN A 150 9.62 18.05 -10.47
CA GLN A 150 8.77 17.28 -9.57
C GLN A 150 8.94 15.78 -9.84
N PRO A 151 9.28 14.96 -8.83
CA PRO A 151 9.25 13.51 -8.99
C PRO A 151 7.79 13.02 -9.16
N LEU A 152 7.56 12.13 -10.12
CA LEU A 152 6.25 11.57 -10.45
C LEU A 152 6.12 10.09 -10.08
N TYR A 153 7.15 9.29 -10.33
CA TYR A 153 7.13 7.84 -10.07
C TYR A 153 8.55 7.28 -9.98
N ALA A 154 8.75 6.24 -9.16
CA ALA A 154 10.03 5.56 -9.03
C ALA A 154 9.83 4.04 -8.90
N ALA A 155 10.36 3.27 -9.85
CA ALA A 155 10.32 1.80 -9.82
C ALA A 155 11.41 1.20 -10.73
N HIS A 156 11.90 0.01 -10.39
CA HIS A 156 12.89 -0.73 -11.20
C HIS A 156 14.15 0.09 -11.56
N GLY A 157 14.70 0.85 -10.61
CA GLY A 157 15.87 1.72 -10.83
C GLY A 157 15.58 3.03 -11.59
N LEU A 158 14.39 3.16 -12.19
CA LEU A 158 13.96 4.33 -12.95
C LEU A 158 13.29 5.36 -12.05
N VAL A 159 13.57 6.62 -12.34
CA VAL A 159 12.89 7.78 -11.76
C VAL A 159 12.31 8.61 -12.89
N SER A 160 11.01 8.86 -12.79
CA SER A 160 10.27 9.71 -13.73
C SER A 160 9.95 11.05 -13.06
N CYS A 161 10.30 12.14 -13.73
CA CYS A 161 10.12 13.49 -13.23
C CYS A 161 9.42 14.39 -14.26
N LEU A 162 8.62 15.33 -13.76
CA LEU A 162 8.07 16.43 -14.53
C LEU A 162 9.02 17.62 -14.45
N TYR A 163 9.54 18.03 -15.60
CA TYR A 163 10.24 19.30 -15.77
C TYR A 163 9.31 20.32 -16.42
N SER A 164 9.29 21.54 -15.91
CA SER A 164 8.56 22.66 -16.54
C SER A 164 9.32 23.97 -16.38
N HIS A 165 9.27 24.80 -17.43
CA HIS A 165 9.74 26.17 -17.34
C HIS A 165 8.85 26.96 -16.36
N ALA A 166 9.47 27.85 -15.59
CA ALA A 166 8.71 28.84 -14.84
C ALA A 166 8.20 29.92 -15.82
N ASN A 167 6.99 30.44 -15.59
CA ASN A 167 6.33 31.44 -16.43
C ASN A 167 7.29 32.52 -16.97
N PRO A 168 7.15 32.96 -18.24
CA PRO A 168 5.96 32.81 -19.10
C PRO A 168 5.97 31.58 -20.01
N ASP A 169 7.09 30.87 -20.14
CA ASP A 169 7.17 29.68 -20.97
C ASP A 169 6.51 28.49 -20.26
N THR A 170 5.58 27.84 -20.95
CA THR A 170 4.80 26.72 -20.40
C THR A 170 5.26 25.37 -20.93
N ALA A 171 6.42 25.30 -21.60
CA ALA A 171 6.97 24.04 -22.08
C ALA A 171 7.25 23.08 -20.92
N ARG A 172 6.92 21.80 -21.13
CA ARG A 172 7.00 20.74 -20.13
C ARG A 172 7.57 19.48 -20.73
N TRP A 173 8.31 18.73 -19.93
CA TRP A 173 8.91 17.47 -20.35
C TRP A 173 8.74 16.42 -19.25
N LEU A 174 8.46 15.20 -19.68
CA LEU A 174 8.71 14.00 -18.89
C LEU A 174 10.18 13.64 -19.05
N VAL A 175 10.92 13.63 -17.96
CA VAL A 175 12.32 13.22 -17.89
C VAL A 175 12.39 11.90 -17.14
N VAL A 176 12.90 10.85 -17.80
CA VAL A 176 13.07 9.53 -17.21
C VAL A 176 14.54 9.16 -17.25
N PHE A 177 15.09 8.81 -16.11
CA PHE A 177 16.49 8.40 -15.99
C PHE A 177 16.63 7.19 -15.06
N ASN A 178 17.66 6.40 -15.29
CA ASN A 178 18.08 5.36 -14.37
C ASN A 178 19.08 5.96 -13.39
N ALA A 179 18.68 6.08 -12.12
CA ALA A 179 19.51 6.71 -11.10
C ALA A 179 20.78 5.90 -10.80
N ARG A 180 20.69 4.57 -10.89
CA ARG A 180 21.77 3.63 -10.58
C ARG A 180 22.79 3.48 -11.70
N GLU A 181 22.34 3.60 -12.94
CA GLU A 181 23.24 3.60 -14.10
C GLU A 181 23.78 5.01 -14.38
N GLY A 182 23.08 6.07 -13.94
CA GLY A 182 23.47 7.44 -14.24
C GLY A 182 23.22 7.80 -15.69
N ARG A 183 22.12 7.30 -16.25
CA ARG A 183 21.78 7.43 -17.67
C ARG A 183 20.39 8.01 -17.83
N VAL A 184 20.25 9.02 -18.69
CA VAL A 184 18.94 9.45 -19.18
C VAL A 184 18.39 8.38 -20.12
N ILE A 185 17.21 7.86 -19.81
CA ILE A 185 16.55 6.80 -20.59
C ILE A 185 15.72 7.42 -21.70
N THR A 186 14.84 8.35 -21.35
CA THR A 186 14.04 9.07 -22.34
C THR A 186 13.60 10.43 -21.82
N THR A 187 13.46 11.37 -22.76
CA THR A 187 12.82 12.67 -22.55
C THR A 187 11.67 12.80 -23.52
N LYS A 188 10.52 13.28 -23.04
CA LYS A 188 9.34 13.49 -23.88
C LYS A 188 8.69 14.83 -23.61
N TYR A 189 8.57 15.66 -24.66
CA TYR A 189 7.77 16.88 -24.58
C TYR A 189 6.30 16.56 -24.30
N LEU A 190 5.70 17.31 -23.37
CA LEU A 190 4.32 17.13 -22.92
C LEU A 190 3.47 18.34 -23.34
N PRO A 191 2.49 18.16 -24.25
CA PRO A 191 1.54 19.22 -24.60
C PRO A 191 0.71 19.71 -23.41
N SER A 192 0.41 18.81 -22.47
CA SER A 192 -0.28 19.08 -21.21
C SER A 192 0.37 18.26 -20.10
N SER A 193 0.38 18.79 -18.88
CA SER A 193 0.69 18.04 -17.66
C SER A 193 -0.50 18.00 -16.70
N PHE A 194 -1.70 18.34 -17.18
CA PHE A 194 -2.89 18.33 -16.36
C PHE A 194 -3.21 16.89 -15.95
N LYS A 195 -3.18 16.64 -14.63
CA LYS A 195 -3.34 15.33 -14.00
C LYS A 195 -2.54 14.23 -14.74
N ILE A 196 -1.24 14.21 -14.50
CA ILE A 196 -0.32 13.23 -15.08
C ILE A 196 -0.15 12.03 -14.15
N PHE A 197 -0.11 10.82 -14.72
CA PHE A 197 0.40 9.62 -14.04
C PHE A 197 1.56 9.03 -14.82
N VAL A 198 2.45 8.33 -14.11
CA VAL A 198 3.50 7.49 -14.70
C VAL A 198 3.53 6.17 -13.94
N ARG A 199 3.68 5.06 -14.67
CA ARG A 199 3.84 3.70 -14.14
C ARG A 199 4.85 2.95 -14.98
N ASN A 200 5.69 2.12 -14.38
CA ASN A 200 6.62 1.30 -15.12
C ASN A 200 6.87 -0.05 -14.43
N ASN A 201 7.16 -1.06 -15.25
CA ASN A 201 7.82 -2.28 -14.80
C ASN A 201 9.28 -2.29 -15.31
N ASP A 202 9.88 -3.46 -15.38
CA ASP A 202 11.22 -3.71 -15.89
C ASP A 202 11.34 -3.58 -17.43
N LYS A 203 10.23 -3.63 -18.16
CA LYS A 203 10.19 -3.68 -19.65
C LYS A 203 9.53 -2.48 -20.31
N PHE A 204 8.54 -1.87 -19.65
CA PHE A 204 7.70 -0.83 -20.21
C PHE A 204 7.48 0.29 -19.20
N LEU A 205 7.41 1.52 -19.71
CA LEU A 205 6.98 2.70 -19.00
C LEU A 205 5.75 3.28 -19.68
N CYS A 206 4.71 3.56 -18.91
CA CYS A 206 3.48 4.19 -19.36
C CYS A 206 3.31 5.53 -18.67
N TYR A 207 2.85 6.53 -19.41
CA TYR A 207 2.34 7.76 -18.83
C TYR A 207 1.01 8.13 -19.45
N GLY A 208 0.17 8.80 -18.67
CA GLY A 208 -1.08 9.36 -19.16
C GLY A 208 -1.27 10.79 -18.69
N THR A 209 -1.91 11.59 -19.52
CA THR A 209 -2.31 12.97 -19.19
C THR A 209 -3.79 13.14 -19.47
N TYR A 210 -4.49 13.80 -18.56
CA TYR A 210 -5.88 14.16 -18.79
C TYR A 210 -5.93 15.37 -19.74
N SER A 211 -6.56 15.20 -20.91
CA SER A 211 -6.48 16.17 -21.99
C SER A 211 -6.92 17.58 -21.54
N ALA A 212 -6.30 18.60 -22.14
CA ALA A 212 -6.91 19.93 -22.13
C ALA A 212 -8.20 19.82 -22.97
N GLY A 213 -9.34 20.25 -22.41
CA GLY A 213 -10.66 20.00 -23.01
C GLY A 213 -10.71 20.27 -24.50
N GLY A 214 -11.31 19.35 -25.25
CA GLY A 214 -11.59 19.54 -26.68
C GLY A 214 -12.54 20.72 -26.91
N GLN A 215 -12.81 21.06 -28.17
CA GLN A 215 -13.77 22.11 -28.51
C GLN A 215 -15.20 21.78 -28.03
N ASP A 216 -15.48 20.50 -27.81
CA ASP A 216 -16.70 19.92 -27.23
C ASP A 216 -16.71 19.92 -25.69
N GLY A 217 -15.63 20.37 -25.04
CA GLY A 217 -15.47 20.34 -23.58
C GLY A 217 -15.17 18.95 -23.00
N SER A 218 -15.12 17.90 -23.83
CA SER A 218 -14.81 16.54 -23.38
C SER A 218 -13.33 16.42 -23.02
N ARG A 219 -13.04 15.73 -21.93
CA ARG A 219 -11.67 15.44 -21.47
C ARG A 219 -11.49 13.94 -21.39
N LEU A 220 -10.38 13.46 -21.95
CA LEU A 220 -10.08 12.05 -22.05
C LEU A 220 -8.66 11.82 -21.56
N TRP A 221 -8.41 10.62 -21.03
CA TRP A 221 -7.05 10.21 -20.71
C TRP A 221 -6.33 9.83 -22.01
N ILE A 222 -5.21 10.50 -22.26
CA ILE A 222 -4.31 10.18 -23.37
C ILE A 222 -3.12 9.42 -22.80
N VAL A 223 -3.02 8.14 -23.12
CA VAL A 223 -1.98 7.23 -22.63
C VAL A 223 -0.96 6.95 -23.73
N ARG A 224 0.32 6.95 -23.34
CA ARG A 224 1.46 6.59 -24.18
C ARG A 224 2.38 5.65 -23.41
N ALA A 225 3.13 4.86 -24.15
CA ALA A 225 4.06 3.90 -23.58
C ALA A 225 5.41 3.91 -24.28
N TYR A 226 6.44 3.58 -23.52
CA TYR A 226 7.83 3.48 -23.91
C TYR A 226 8.32 2.08 -23.60
N ASP A 227 9.00 1.48 -24.56
CA ASP A 227 9.62 0.18 -24.43
C ASP A 227 11.07 0.35 -23.99
N LEU A 228 11.37 -0.09 -22.77
CA LEU A 228 12.69 -0.01 -22.15
C LEU A 228 13.69 -0.99 -22.79
N THR A 229 13.20 -2.05 -23.43
CA THR A 229 14.08 -3.06 -24.06
C THR A 229 14.62 -2.58 -25.40
N THR A 230 13.78 -1.92 -26.21
CA THR A 230 14.19 -1.35 -27.50
C THR A 230 14.62 0.11 -27.40
N ASN A 231 14.40 0.75 -26.25
CA ASN A 231 14.61 2.17 -26.03
C ASN A 231 13.80 3.07 -27.01
N THR A 232 12.58 2.68 -27.31
CA THR A 232 11.71 3.42 -28.25
C THR A 232 10.33 3.73 -27.68
N TRP A 233 9.77 4.87 -28.08
CA TRP A 233 8.35 5.17 -27.83
C TRP A 233 7.50 4.29 -28.74
N LEU A 234 6.53 3.58 -28.15
CA LEU A 234 5.59 2.77 -28.90
C LEU A 234 4.78 3.67 -29.84
N SER A 235 4.53 3.18 -31.06
CA SER A 235 3.74 3.88 -32.06
C SER A 235 2.28 3.98 -31.62
N GLY A 236 1.71 5.19 -31.72
CA GLY A 236 0.32 5.46 -31.36
C GLY A 236 0.14 6.21 -30.05
N LYS A 237 -1.09 6.67 -29.83
CA LYS A 237 -1.59 7.15 -28.54
C LYS A 237 -2.91 6.43 -28.30
N LEU A 238 -3.18 6.11 -27.04
CA LEU A 238 -4.47 5.59 -26.66
C LEU A 238 -5.28 6.74 -26.07
N ASP A 239 -6.36 7.09 -26.76
CA ASP A 239 -7.37 7.99 -26.22
C ASP A 239 -8.43 7.10 -25.56
N LEU A 240 -8.57 7.16 -24.24
CA LEU A 240 -9.58 6.39 -23.51
C LEU A 240 -10.93 7.10 -23.65
N PRO A 241 -11.91 6.53 -24.39
CA PRO A 241 -13.13 7.23 -24.78
C PRO A 241 -14.20 7.24 -23.68
N GLU A 242 -14.11 6.34 -22.70
CA GLU A 242 -15.08 6.19 -21.62
C GLU A 242 -14.88 7.26 -20.53
N PRO A 243 -15.94 7.63 -19.79
CA PRO A 243 -15.87 8.58 -18.68
C PRO A 243 -15.07 7.97 -17.53
N MET A 244 -13.77 8.16 -17.62
CA MET A 244 -12.84 7.85 -16.56
C MET A 244 -12.81 9.04 -15.60
N GLY A 245 -12.87 8.76 -14.30
CA GLY A 245 -12.58 9.76 -13.29
C GLY A 245 -11.26 10.50 -13.56
N SER A 246 -11.12 11.67 -12.97
CA SER A 246 -9.93 12.49 -13.19
C SER A 246 -9.02 12.53 -11.96
N ASP A 247 -9.53 12.24 -10.77
CA ASP A 247 -8.77 12.26 -9.52
C ASP A 247 -8.14 10.90 -9.25
N MET A 248 -6.82 10.83 -9.43
CA MET A 248 -6.02 9.63 -9.17
C MET A 248 -6.25 9.13 -7.74
N SER A 249 -6.43 7.82 -7.63
CA SER A 249 -6.66 7.10 -6.37
C SER A 249 -7.96 7.48 -5.64
N SER A 250 -8.86 8.22 -6.29
CA SER A 250 -10.19 8.55 -5.75
C SER A 250 -11.30 8.19 -6.71
N THR A 251 -11.20 8.66 -7.96
CA THR A 251 -12.17 8.37 -9.03
C THR A 251 -11.61 7.50 -10.15
N VAL A 252 -10.28 7.47 -10.31
CA VAL A 252 -9.57 6.61 -11.26
C VAL A 252 -8.28 6.06 -10.66
N CYS A 253 -7.88 4.86 -11.04
CA CYS A 253 -6.60 4.26 -10.67
C CYS A 253 -5.98 3.54 -11.87
N PHE A 254 -4.68 3.74 -12.11
CA PHE A 254 -3.92 3.06 -13.16
C PHE A 254 -2.72 2.36 -12.54
N GLU A 255 -2.52 1.08 -12.88
CA GLU A 255 -1.37 0.31 -12.39
C GLU A 255 -0.83 -0.64 -13.46
N VAL A 256 0.48 -0.90 -13.41
CA VAL A 256 1.13 -1.90 -14.27
C VAL A 256 1.35 -3.17 -13.46
N ILE A 257 0.66 -4.25 -13.81
CA ILE A 257 0.70 -5.53 -13.09
C ILE A 257 0.83 -6.66 -14.12
N ASP A 258 1.73 -7.60 -13.89
CA ASP A 258 1.92 -8.81 -14.71
C ASP A 258 2.00 -8.56 -16.24
N GLY A 259 2.61 -7.43 -16.65
CA GLY A 259 2.79 -7.08 -18.07
C GLY A 259 1.59 -6.38 -18.72
N PHE A 260 0.57 -6.02 -17.94
CA PHE A 260 -0.58 -5.25 -18.41
C PHE A 260 -0.66 -3.89 -17.72
N LEU A 261 -1.10 -2.87 -18.45
CA LEU A 261 -1.59 -1.63 -17.86
C LEU A 261 -3.08 -1.80 -17.57
N TYR A 262 -3.46 -1.69 -16.31
CA TYR A 262 -4.84 -1.69 -15.87
C TYR A 262 -5.32 -0.26 -15.62
N GLY A 263 -6.61 -0.03 -15.85
CA GLY A 263 -7.32 1.17 -15.44
C GLY A 263 -8.65 0.80 -14.82
N VAL A 264 -8.98 1.42 -13.68
CA VAL A 264 -10.30 1.30 -13.04
C VAL A 264 -10.86 2.67 -12.71
N SER A 265 -12.16 2.85 -12.93
CA SER A 265 -12.93 4.06 -12.61
C SER A 265 -14.19 3.69 -11.84
N ASN A 266 -14.58 4.55 -10.89
CA ASN A 266 -15.84 4.45 -10.17
C ASN A 266 -16.91 5.44 -10.67
N GLN A 267 -16.64 6.13 -11.78
CA GLN A 267 -17.55 7.05 -12.44
C GLN A 267 -18.35 6.33 -13.52
N THR A 268 -19.61 6.72 -13.69
CA THR A 268 -20.51 6.25 -14.76
C THR A 268 -20.62 7.34 -15.84
N SER A 269 -21.04 6.99 -17.06
CA SER A 269 -21.30 7.95 -18.12
C SER A 269 -22.45 8.90 -17.79
N LEU A 270 -22.24 10.18 -18.08
CA LEU A 270 -23.28 11.22 -17.96
C LEU A 270 -24.51 10.92 -18.84
N GLU A 271 -24.33 10.21 -19.97
CA GLU A 271 -25.43 9.78 -20.84
C GLU A 271 -26.27 8.63 -20.25
N ASP A 272 -25.74 7.90 -19.24
CA ASP A 272 -26.44 6.81 -18.54
C ASP A 272 -26.99 7.24 -17.15
N GLU A 273 -26.71 8.46 -16.68
CA GLU A 273 -27.20 8.95 -15.36
C GLU A 273 -28.72 9.23 -15.35
N GLU A 274 -29.35 9.48 -16.51
CA GLU A 274 -30.80 9.65 -16.65
C GLU A 274 -31.53 8.28 -16.71
N GLY A 275 -31.33 7.41 -15.72
CA GLY A 275 -32.17 6.22 -15.58
C GLY A 275 -31.57 5.04 -14.82
N ASP A 276 -30.25 4.94 -14.71
CA ASP A 276 -29.63 3.80 -14.04
C ASP A 276 -29.54 4.03 -12.52
N TRP A 277 -30.42 3.35 -11.79
CA TRP A 277 -30.38 3.25 -10.32
C TRP A 277 -29.19 2.40 -9.82
N MET A 278 -28.35 1.90 -10.73
CA MET A 278 -27.21 1.01 -10.50
C MET A 278 -25.91 1.60 -11.04
N SER A 279 -24.85 1.49 -10.25
CA SER A 279 -23.50 1.92 -10.61
C SER A 279 -22.58 0.71 -10.67
N PHE A 280 -21.68 0.71 -11.65
CA PHE A 280 -20.67 -0.33 -11.89
C PHE A 280 -19.29 0.33 -11.96
N TYR A 281 -18.25 -0.44 -11.66
CA TYR A 281 -16.89 -0.02 -11.99
C TYR A 281 -16.66 -0.21 -13.48
N THR A 282 -15.94 0.72 -14.08
CA THR A 282 -15.34 0.50 -15.38
C THR A 282 -13.92 0.02 -15.17
N CYS A 283 -13.59 -1.17 -15.65
CA CYS A 283 -12.26 -1.75 -15.50
C CYS A 283 -11.78 -2.32 -16.84
N PHE A 284 -10.56 -1.95 -17.21
CA PHE A 284 -9.92 -2.43 -18.42
C PHE A 284 -8.46 -2.81 -18.18
N ARG A 285 -7.91 -3.61 -19.09
CA ARG A 285 -6.47 -3.89 -19.16
C ARG A 285 -5.96 -3.82 -20.59
N ILE A 286 -4.67 -3.53 -20.72
CA ILE A 286 -3.98 -3.40 -22.00
C ILE A 286 -2.67 -4.17 -21.92
N PRO A 287 -2.44 -5.17 -22.78
CA PRO A 287 -1.17 -5.88 -22.81
C PRO A 287 -0.06 -4.91 -23.25
N LEU A 288 1.01 -4.82 -22.48
CA LEU A 288 2.18 -4.04 -22.84
C LEU A 288 3.09 -4.92 -23.70
N THR A 289 3.10 -4.63 -25.00
CA THR A 289 3.89 -5.37 -25.99
C THR A 289 4.65 -4.40 -26.90
N HIS A 290 5.70 -4.90 -27.56
CA HIS A 290 6.45 -4.14 -28.57
C HIS A 290 5.58 -3.67 -29.74
N GLN A 291 4.41 -4.29 -29.96
CA GLN A 291 3.48 -3.94 -31.04
C GLN A 291 2.64 -2.69 -30.75
N GLY A 292 2.71 -2.14 -29.54
CA GLY A 292 2.00 -0.91 -29.16
C GLY A 292 0.77 -1.14 -28.28
N LEU A 293 -0.01 -0.06 -28.10
CA LEU A 293 -1.23 -0.03 -27.29
C LEU A 293 -2.47 -0.33 -28.16
N CYS A 294 -2.55 -1.54 -28.70
CA CYS A 294 -3.52 -1.85 -29.78
C CYS A 294 -4.83 -2.47 -29.30
N VAL A 295 -4.84 -3.17 -28.16
CA VAL A 295 -6.01 -3.96 -27.71
C VAL A 295 -6.38 -3.57 -26.29
N VAL A 296 -7.54 -2.91 -26.13
CA VAL A 296 -8.15 -2.67 -24.83
C VAL A 296 -9.12 -3.81 -24.52
N GLN A 297 -8.94 -4.45 -23.38
CA GLN A 297 -9.83 -5.51 -22.89
C GLN A 297 -10.61 -4.97 -21.71
N HIS A 298 -11.94 -5.06 -21.75
CA HIS A 298 -12.81 -4.68 -20.64
C HIS A 298 -13.14 -5.91 -19.81
N ALA A 299 -13.18 -5.75 -18.49
CA ALA A 299 -13.68 -6.81 -17.62
C ALA A 299 -15.21 -6.93 -17.75
N PRO A 300 -15.80 -8.13 -17.60
CA PRO A 300 -17.23 -8.35 -17.78
C PRO A 300 -18.05 -7.49 -16.82
N TRP A 301 -18.96 -6.69 -17.37
CA TRP A 301 -19.74 -5.69 -16.62
C TRP A 301 -20.52 -6.28 -15.44
N GLY A 302 -21.14 -7.46 -15.61
CA GLY A 302 -21.92 -8.12 -14.57
C GLY A 302 -21.13 -8.50 -13.30
N GLN A 303 -19.79 -8.56 -13.36
CA GLN A 303 -18.93 -8.85 -12.21
C GLN A 303 -18.41 -7.59 -11.50
N LEU A 304 -18.63 -6.42 -12.08
CA LEU A 304 -18.11 -5.14 -11.61
C LEU A 304 -19.18 -4.28 -10.96
N TRP A 305 -20.27 -4.89 -10.48
CA TRP A 305 -21.30 -4.16 -9.78
C TRP A 305 -20.72 -3.42 -8.57
N ARG A 306 -20.90 -2.10 -8.56
CA ARG A 306 -20.33 -1.19 -7.56
C ARG A 306 -21.34 -0.93 -6.47
N ARG A 307 -22.54 -0.44 -6.83
CA ARG A 307 -23.60 -0.08 -5.88
C ARG A 307 -24.96 0.17 -6.52
N CYS A 308 -25.97 0.22 -5.68
CA CYS A 308 -27.31 0.71 -5.98
C CYS A 308 -27.53 2.09 -5.34
N HIS A 309 -28.20 3.02 -6.03
CA HIS A 309 -28.53 4.35 -5.49
C HIS A 309 -29.50 4.30 -4.31
N PHE A 310 -30.35 3.26 -4.22
CA PHE A 310 -31.24 3.05 -3.07
C PHE A 310 -30.51 2.64 -1.77
N GLU A 311 -29.22 2.26 -1.84
CA GLU A 311 -28.43 1.98 -0.64
C GLU A 311 -28.28 3.22 0.26
N GLY A 312 -28.37 4.43 -0.31
CA GLY A 312 -28.31 5.70 0.42
C GLY A 312 -27.25 6.67 -0.12
N PRO A 313 -27.12 7.88 0.46
CA PRO A 313 -26.13 8.85 0.00
C PRO A 313 -24.70 8.45 0.40
N ILE A 314 -23.72 8.98 -0.36
CA ILE A 314 -22.28 8.84 -0.08
C ILE A 314 -21.62 10.22 0.00
N ASP A 315 -20.55 10.32 0.77
CA ASP A 315 -19.63 11.46 0.77
C ASP A 315 -18.39 11.11 -0.05
N ASP A 316 -18.38 11.47 -1.33
CA ASP A 316 -17.31 11.12 -2.28
C ASP A 316 -15.94 11.67 -1.90
N ARG A 317 -15.86 12.68 -1.03
CA ARG A 317 -14.58 13.22 -0.53
C ARG A 317 -13.83 12.21 0.34
N TRP A 318 -14.54 11.21 0.87
CA TRP A 318 -13.98 10.11 1.62
C TRP A 318 -13.55 8.93 0.75
N SER A 319 -13.91 8.95 -0.53
CA SER A 319 -13.64 7.86 -1.46
C SER A 319 -12.17 7.78 -1.83
N PHE A 320 -11.60 6.59 -1.65
CA PHE A 320 -10.35 6.22 -2.33
C PHE A 320 -10.58 4.93 -3.10
N LEU A 321 -9.87 4.80 -4.22
CA LEU A 321 -9.93 3.69 -5.14
C LEU A 321 -8.52 3.17 -5.38
N ARG A 322 -8.30 1.88 -5.17
CA ARG A 322 -7.01 1.21 -5.39
C ARG A 322 -7.20 -0.07 -6.20
N LEU A 323 -6.26 -0.33 -7.08
CA LEU A 323 -6.10 -1.60 -7.78
C LEU A 323 -4.79 -2.26 -7.32
N PHE A 324 -4.83 -3.56 -7.03
CA PHE A 324 -3.64 -4.32 -6.66
C PHE A 324 -3.84 -5.81 -6.93
N LYS A 325 -2.76 -6.58 -6.83
CA LYS A 325 -2.79 -8.05 -6.85
C LYS A 325 -2.86 -8.57 -5.42
N ASP A 326 -3.92 -9.29 -5.10
CA ASP A 326 -4.14 -9.79 -3.74
C ASP A 326 -3.11 -10.85 -3.35
N GLU A 327 -2.51 -10.71 -2.15
CA GLU A 327 -1.39 -11.55 -1.71
C GLU A 327 -1.77 -13.03 -1.57
N GLN A 328 -3.03 -13.30 -1.19
CA GLN A 328 -3.53 -14.65 -0.88
C GLN A 328 -4.06 -15.34 -2.13
N THR A 329 -4.89 -14.65 -2.92
CA THR A 329 -5.60 -15.24 -4.05
C THR A 329 -4.88 -15.10 -5.38
N SER A 330 -3.84 -14.26 -5.45
CA SER A 330 -3.14 -13.93 -6.70
C SER A 330 -4.03 -13.23 -7.75
N GLN A 331 -5.21 -12.76 -7.35
CA GLN A 331 -6.19 -12.14 -8.25
C GLN A 331 -6.09 -10.62 -8.22
N ILE A 332 -6.35 -9.99 -9.37
CA ILE A 332 -6.48 -8.55 -9.47
C ILE A 332 -7.74 -8.13 -8.71
N THR A 333 -7.56 -7.18 -7.80
CA THR A 333 -8.60 -6.77 -6.86
C THR A 333 -8.68 -5.26 -6.79
N VAL A 334 -9.91 -4.75 -6.80
CA VAL A 334 -10.26 -3.35 -6.57
C VAL A 334 -10.68 -3.20 -5.12
N VAL A 335 -10.17 -2.16 -4.45
CA VAL A 335 -10.68 -1.72 -3.16
C VAL A 335 -11.21 -0.30 -3.29
N GLU A 336 -12.45 -0.09 -2.86
CA GLU A 336 -13.07 1.22 -2.72
C GLU A 336 -13.48 1.44 -1.26
N SER A 337 -13.05 2.54 -0.66
CA SER A 337 -13.60 3.03 0.60
C SER A 337 -14.73 4.01 0.32
N ARG A 338 -15.81 3.96 1.09
CA ARG A 338 -16.91 4.92 1.01
C ARG A 338 -17.31 5.36 2.41
N LYS A 339 -17.72 6.62 2.53
CA LYS A 339 -18.48 7.09 3.70
C LYS A 339 -19.94 7.22 3.28
N GLU A 340 -20.83 6.51 3.96
CA GLU A 340 -22.18 6.25 3.47
C GLU A 340 -23.22 6.19 4.60
N TRP A 341 -24.47 6.43 4.25
CA TRP A 341 -25.64 6.33 5.14
C TRP A 341 -26.56 5.25 4.63
N LEU A 342 -26.31 4.01 5.07
CA LEU A 342 -27.05 2.83 4.60
C LEU A 342 -28.47 2.77 5.16
N SER A 343 -29.41 2.22 4.40
CA SER A 343 -30.70 1.71 4.88
C SER A 343 -31.48 2.68 5.80
N LYS A 344 -31.63 3.95 5.38
CA LYS A 344 -32.30 5.04 6.16
C LYS A 344 -31.67 5.34 7.53
N SER A 345 -30.45 4.88 7.79
CA SER A 345 -29.71 5.21 8.99
C SER A 345 -29.37 6.71 9.03
N SER A 346 -29.50 7.32 10.21
CA SER A 346 -29.06 8.69 10.46
C SER A 346 -27.56 8.80 10.72
N SER A 347 -26.89 7.65 10.95
CA SER A 347 -25.45 7.58 11.22
C SER A 347 -24.67 7.25 9.95
N ALA A 348 -23.54 7.93 9.77
CA ALA A 348 -22.61 7.66 8.68
C ALA A 348 -21.64 6.54 9.08
N ARG A 349 -21.37 5.62 8.17
CA ARG A 349 -20.35 4.57 8.34
C ARG A 349 -19.33 4.65 7.23
N ARG A 350 -18.07 4.36 7.54
CA ARG A 350 -17.04 4.09 6.53
C ARG A 350 -17.03 2.59 6.23
N THR A 351 -17.17 2.22 4.97
CA THR A 351 -17.20 0.84 4.52
C THR A 351 -16.16 0.62 3.42
N TYR A 352 -15.50 -0.53 3.45
CA TYR A 352 -14.52 -0.94 2.44
C TYR A 352 -15.09 -2.08 1.61
N TYR A 353 -15.12 -1.89 0.29
CA TYR A 353 -15.62 -2.84 -0.69
C TYR A 353 -14.45 -3.41 -1.48
N THR A 354 -14.40 -4.74 -1.58
CA THR A 354 -13.36 -5.46 -2.30
C THR A 354 -13.99 -6.19 -3.48
N THR A 355 -13.59 -5.86 -4.71
CA THR A 355 -14.15 -6.48 -5.92
C THR A 355 -13.05 -7.18 -6.70
N LYS A 356 -13.21 -8.49 -6.91
CA LYS A 356 -12.30 -9.29 -7.74
C LYS A 356 -12.54 -8.98 -9.20
N VAL A 357 -11.47 -8.75 -9.96
CA VAL A 357 -11.53 -8.47 -11.38
C VAL A 357 -11.04 -9.70 -12.14
N VAL A 358 -11.94 -10.33 -12.88
CA VAL A 358 -11.62 -11.47 -13.74
C VAL A 358 -11.78 -11.03 -15.19
N PHE A 359 -10.76 -11.29 -16.00
CA PHE A 359 -10.84 -11.10 -17.44
C PHE A 359 -11.00 -12.47 -18.09
N PRO A 360 -11.83 -12.60 -19.14
CA PRO A 360 -11.93 -13.84 -19.90
C PRO A 360 -10.56 -14.21 -20.47
N GLU A 361 -10.20 -15.49 -20.39
CA GLU A 361 -8.99 -16.01 -21.01
C GLU A 361 -9.09 -15.89 -22.53
N ILE A 362 -8.02 -15.41 -23.17
CA ILE A 362 -7.94 -15.39 -24.63
C ILE A 362 -7.71 -16.84 -25.06
N GLY A 363 -8.74 -17.51 -25.59
CA GLY A 363 -8.56 -18.82 -26.20
C GLY A 363 -7.54 -18.73 -27.33
N GLU A 364 -6.62 -19.69 -27.43
CA GLU A 364 -5.59 -19.73 -28.48
C GLU A 364 -6.17 -19.86 -29.91
N HIS A 365 -7.48 -20.07 -30.04
CA HIS A 365 -8.18 -20.22 -31.31
C HIS A 365 -8.58 -18.92 -32.03
N ASP A 366 -8.44 -17.74 -31.42
CA ASP A 366 -8.76 -16.46 -32.08
C ASP A 366 -7.56 -15.75 -32.74
N ARG A 367 -6.36 -16.37 -32.71
CA ARG A 367 -5.16 -15.79 -33.34
C ARG A 367 -5.20 -15.78 -34.88
N ASP A 368 -6.07 -16.57 -35.50
CA ASP A 368 -6.16 -16.69 -36.96
C ASP A 368 -7.27 -15.83 -37.60
N GLY A 369 -7.99 -15.01 -36.82
CA GLY A 369 -9.15 -14.25 -37.31
C GLY A 369 -9.12 -12.72 -37.12
N ALA A 370 -8.13 -12.16 -36.42
CA ALA A 370 -8.10 -10.72 -36.10
C ALA A 370 -7.61 -9.88 -37.29
N SER A 371 -8.45 -9.74 -38.32
CA SER A 371 -8.33 -8.68 -39.30
C SER A 371 -8.32 -7.32 -38.59
N SER A 372 -7.28 -6.52 -38.86
CA SER A 372 -7.12 -5.13 -38.42
C SER A 372 -8.38 -4.31 -38.72
N ALA A 373 -9.23 -4.11 -37.73
CA ALA A 373 -10.33 -3.16 -37.81
C ALA A 373 -9.90 -1.84 -37.14
N PRO A 374 -10.26 -0.67 -37.71
CA PRO A 374 -9.88 0.62 -37.12
C PRO A 374 -10.54 0.82 -35.75
N LEU A 375 -9.82 1.53 -34.86
CA LEU A 375 -10.22 1.94 -33.49
C LEU A 375 -11.57 2.69 -33.41
N SER A 376 -12.19 3.04 -34.54
CA SER A 376 -13.50 3.68 -34.63
C SER A 376 -14.68 2.75 -34.29
N ARG A 377 -14.46 1.43 -34.20
CA ARG A 377 -15.54 0.45 -33.95
C ARG A 377 -15.72 0.04 -32.48
N ALA A 378 -14.83 0.49 -31.58
CA ALA A 378 -14.97 0.25 -30.14
C ALA A 378 -16.23 0.92 -29.56
N ALA A 379 -16.65 2.07 -30.14
CA ALA A 379 -17.90 2.75 -29.77
C ALA A 379 -19.18 2.00 -30.19
N HIS A 380 -19.10 1.01 -31.09
CA HIS A 380 -20.24 0.16 -31.47
C HIS A 380 -20.25 -1.20 -30.76
N LEU A 381 -19.20 -1.54 -30.02
CA LEU A 381 -19.18 -2.76 -29.20
C LEU A 381 -19.75 -2.52 -27.80
N THR A 382 -19.76 -1.28 -27.30
CA THR A 382 -20.42 -0.90 -26.05
C THR A 382 -21.94 -1.12 -26.08
N GLU A 383 -22.61 -0.94 -27.23
CA GLU A 383 -24.03 -1.28 -27.37
C GLU A 383 -24.29 -2.79 -27.38
N SER A 384 -23.32 -3.61 -27.79
CA SER A 384 -23.50 -5.06 -27.97
C SER A 384 -23.06 -5.92 -26.78
N PHE A 385 -22.39 -5.34 -25.77
CA PHE A 385 -22.13 -6.00 -24.48
C PHE A 385 -23.23 -5.78 -23.43
N LYS A 386 -24.30 -5.01 -23.74
CA LYS A 386 -25.59 -5.11 -23.03
C LYS A 386 -26.28 -6.42 -23.44
N THR A 387 -25.64 -7.58 -23.25
CA THR A 387 -26.28 -8.89 -23.43
C THR A 387 -27.33 -9.07 -22.34
N ARG A 388 -28.57 -8.71 -22.69
CA ARG A 388 -29.89 -9.35 -22.51
C ARG A 388 -30.22 -10.35 -21.37
N ASP A 389 -29.36 -10.61 -20.38
CA ASP A 389 -29.61 -11.71 -19.43
C ASP A 389 -29.38 -11.37 -17.94
N MET A 390 -29.19 -10.08 -17.61
CA MET A 390 -29.26 -9.63 -16.20
C MET A 390 -30.63 -9.01 -15.95
N ASP A 391 -31.38 -9.60 -15.03
CA ASP A 391 -32.61 -9.01 -14.51
C ASP A 391 -32.28 -7.76 -13.69
N LEU A 392 -32.15 -6.63 -14.38
CA LEU A 392 -31.91 -5.28 -13.83
C LEU A 392 -33.14 -4.75 -13.07
N THR A 393 -33.94 -5.62 -12.44
CA THR A 393 -35.03 -5.25 -11.53
C THR A 393 -34.62 -5.38 -10.06
N THR A 394 -33.56 -6.14 -9.75
CA THR A 394 -33.06 -6.34 -8.39
C THR A 394 -31.54 -6.19 -8.30
N ALA A 395 -31.06 -5.60 -7.20
CA ALA A 395 -29.63 -5.43 -6.99
C ALA A 395 -28.97 -6.80 -6.76
N PRO A 396 -27.81 -7.11 -7.38
CA PRO A 396 -27.09 -8.33 -7.10
C PRO A 396 -26.76 -8.44 -5.60
N PRO A 397 -26.86 -9.63 -5.00
CA PRO A 397 -26.48 -9.83 -3.62
C PRO A 397 -24.97 -9.54 -3.43
N ARG A 398 -24.62 -8.89 -2.32
CA ARG A 398 -23.22 -8.70 -1.92
C ARG A 398 -22.69 -9.95 -1.24
N ASP A 399 -21.41 -10.24 -1.47
CA ASP A 399 -20.69 -11.22 -0.67
C ASP A 399 -20.23 -10.58 0.66
N PRO A 400 -20.68 -11.05 1.83
CA PRO A 400 -20.24 -10.54 3.14
C PRO A 400 -18.71 -10.57 3.34
N HIS A 401 -17.99 -11.50 2.69
CA HIS A 401 -16.53 -11.57 2.77
C HIS A 401 -15.86 -10.38 2.06
N SER A 402 -16.55 -9.77 1.10
CA SER A 402 -16.06 -8.66 0.27
C SER A 402 -16.33 -7.26 0.85
N VAL A 403 -17.10 -7.18 1.94
CA VAL A 403 -17.53 -5.91 2.56
C VAL A 403 -17.03 -5.84 3.98
N HIS A 404 -16.23 -4.83 4.32
CA HIS A 404 -15.80 -4.55 5.70
C HIS A 404 -16.45 -3.25 6.21
N PRO A 405 -17.42 -3.36 7.13
CA PRO A 405 -17.90 -2.23 7.92
C PRO A 405 -16.75 -1.71 8.79
N GLY A 406 -16.22 -0.52 8.48
CA GLY A 406 -15.11 0.10 9.17
C GLY A 406 -15.55 0.77 10.47
N ASP A 407 -15.43 2.09 10.54
CA ASP A 407 -15.90 2.88 11.68
C ASP A 407 -17.18 3.66 11.36
N ASP A 408 -18.10 3.64 12.32
CA ASP A 408 -19.42 4.29 12.31
C ASP A 408 -19.52 5.44 13.34
N GLY A 409 -18.42 5.72 14.04
CA GLY A 409 -18.38 6.71 15.12
C GLY A 409 -18.94 6.23 16.47
N SER A 410 -19.49 5.01 16.56
CA SER A 410 -20.13 4.51 17.79
C SER A 410 -19.11 4.08 18.84
N LYS A 411 -18.06 3.37 18.42
CA LYS A 411 -17.00 2.84 19.30
C LYS A 411 -15.77 3.74 19.41
N SER A 412 -15.61 4.69 18.49
CA SER A 412 -14.44 5.58 18.46
C SER A 412 -14.74 6.88 17.73
N ILE A 413 -13.98 7.94 18.03
CA ILE A 413 -14.15 9.24 17.37
C ILE A 413 -13.91 9.08 15.86
N MET A 414 -14.94 9.40 15.08
CA MET A 414 -14.80 9.55 13.63
C MET A 414 -14.15 10.91 13.34
N HIS A 415 -12.89 10.89 12.93
CA HIS A 415 -12.17 12.11 12.56
C HIS A 415 -12.78 12.72 11.30
N THR A 416 -12.66 14.04 11.14
CA THR A 416 -13.05 14.68 9.88
C THR A 416 -12.03 14.36 8.79
N LEU A 417 -12.40 14.61 7.54
CA LEU A 417 -11.49 14.43 6.40
C LEU A 417 -10.22 15.28 6.55
N SER A 418 -10.36 16.53 7.00
CA SER A 418 -9.23 17.45 7.25
C SER A 418 -8.31 16.99 8.38
N LYS A 419 -8.81 16.14 9.29
CA LYS A 419 -8.06 15.55 10.39
C LYS A 419 -7.57 14.13 10.08
N SER A 420 -7.80 13.62 8.87
CA SER A 420 -7.43 12.27 8.43
C SER A 420 -6.62 12.32 7.12
N PRO A 421 -5.41 12.93 7.13
CA PRO A 421 -4.61 13.15 5.92
C PRO A 421 -4.25 11.87 5.16
N VAL A 422 -4.14 10.73 5.84
CA VAL A 422 -3.84 9.43 5.22
C VAL A 422 -4.87 8.42 5.68
N ARG A 423 -5.45 7.69 4.73
CA ARG A 423 -6.49 6.67 4.94
C ARG A 423 -6.13 5.44 4.12
N ILE A 424 -6.10 4.28 4.75
CA ILE A 424 -5.57 3.04 4.17
C ILE A 424 -6.50 1.89 4.53
N TYR A 425 -6.58 0.92 3.62
CA TYR A 425 -7.13 -0.39 3.91
C TYR A 425 -6.15 -1.47 3.45
N ASP A 426 -5.79 -2.37 4.36
CA ASP A 426 -5.02 -3.57 4.07
C ASP A 426 -5.99 -4.77 3.99
N SER A 427 -6.17 -5.32 2.79
CA SER A 427 -7.09 -6.45 2.57
C SER A 427 -6.62 -7.74 3.23
N ALA A 428 -5.30 -7.97 3.26
CA ALA A 428 -4.68 -9.18 3.77
C ALA A 428 -4.93 -9.38 5.28
N THR A 429 -5.06 -8.29 6.03
CA THR A 429 -5.40 -8.28 7.46
C THR A 429 -6.78 -7.73 7.77
N GLN A 430 -7.55 -7.37 6.73
CA GLN A 430 -8.84 -6.70 6.84
C GLN A 430 -8.82 -5.54 7.85
N THR A 431 -7.76 -4.73 7.78
CA THR A 431 -7.49 -3.65 8.73
C THR A 431 -7.48 -2.32 8.02
N PHE A 432 -8.22 -1.34 8.55
CA PHE A 432 -8.01 0.05 8.14
C PHE A 432 -6.99 0.73 9.04
N LEU A 433 -6.19 1.62 8.45
CA LEU A 433 -5.22 2.45 9.14
C LEU A 433 -5.37 3.90 8.69
N ASP A 434 -5.45 4.81 9.64
CA ASP A 434 -5.49 6.24 9.35
C ASP A 434 -4.39 6.98 10.12
N LEU A 435 -3.71 7.90 9.44
CA LEU A 435 -2.97 8.96 10.12
C LEU A 435 -3.97 10.06 10.46
N VAL A 436 -4.12 10.36 11.74
CA VAL A 436 -5.09 11.32 12.24
C VAL A 436 -4.45 12.41 13.08
N ASP A 437 -4.99 13.61 12.99
CA ASP A 437 -4.69 14.72 13.89
C ASP A 437 -5.66 14.71 15.08
N ASP A 438 -5.19 14.16 16.20
CA ASP A 438 -5.94 14.01 17.44
C ASP A 438 -5.80 15.24 18.36
N SER A 439 -5.56 16.44 17.80
CA SER A 439 -5.39 17.67 18.58
C SER A 439 -6.54 17.93 19.56
N ALA A 440 -7.78 17.59 19.21
CA ALA A 440 -8.94 17.74 20.08
C ALA A 440 -8.79 17.00 21.43
N SER A 441 -8.00 15.92 21.47
CA SER A 441 -7.72 15.17 22.69
C SER A 441 -6.61 15.77 23.56
N PHE A 442 -5.83 16.73 23.06
CA PHE A 442 -4.61 17.24 23.70
C PHE A 442 -4.54 18.77 23.79
N GLY A 443 -5.42 19.51 23.11
CA GLY A 443 -5.52 20.96 23.10
C GLY A 443 -5.63 21.56 21.69
N PRO A 444 -6.29 22.72 21.50
CA PRO A 444 -6.60 23.26 20.16
C PRO A 444 -5.37 23.74 19.37
N ASP A 445 -4.26 24.07 20.03
CA ASP A 445 -3.13 24.78 19.41
C ASP A 445 -1.94 23.89 19.02
N SER A 446 -2.00 22.58 19.28
CA SER A 446 -0.91 21.65 18.98
C SER A 446 -1.36 20.51 18.06
N LEU A 447 -0.76 20.43 16.87
CA LEU A 447 -0.86 19.26 15.99
C LEU A 447 -0.49 18.00 16.77
N CYS A 448 -1.36 16.98 16.77
CA CYS A 448 -1.10 15.73 17.47
C CYS A 448 -1.38 14.54 16.54
N LEU A 449 -0.40 14.23 15.68
CA LEU A 449 -0.48 13.10 14.78
C LEU A 449 -0.36 11.78 15.54
N ARG A 450 -1.33 10.90 15.30
CA ARG A 450 -1.37 9.50 15.75
C ARG A 450 -1.85 8.61 14.60
N ILE A 451 -1.54 7.33 14.67
CA ILE A 451 -2.17 6.32 13.84
C ILE A 451 -3.36 5.77 14.60
N ARG A 452 -4.47 5.56 13.90
CA ARG A 452 -5.57 4.72 14.40
C ARG A 452 -5.84 3.58 13.43
N GLY A 453 -6.36 2.47 13.94
CA GLY A 453 -6.77 1.37 13.10
C GLY A 453 -7.80 0.49 13.76
N GLY A 454 -8.62 -0.13 12.92
CA GLY A 454 -9.60 -1.13 13.32
C GLY A 454 -9.51 -2.31 12.37
N SER A 455 -9.56 -3.51 12.93
CA SER A 455 -9.47 -4.76 12.20
C SER A 455 -10.70 -5.61 12.46
N ARG A 456 -10.95 -6.55 11.55
CA ARG A 456 -11.86 -7.66 11.80
C ARG A 456 -11.18 -8.98 11.51
N ARG A 457 -11.70 -10.03 12.12
CA ARG A 457 -11.23 -11.40 11.89
C ARG A 457 -12.38 -12.39 12.01
N PRO A 458 -12.27 -13.58 11.38
CA PRO A 458 -13.22 -14.65 11.63
C PRO A 458 -13.32 -14.96 13.13
N TRP A 459 -14.52 -15.36 13.55
CA TRP A 459 -14.72 -15.90 14.89
C TRP A 459 -13.92 -17.20 15.06
N THR A 460 -13.33 -17.39 16.24
CA THR A 460 -12.83 -18.72 16.62
C THR A 460 -13.99 -19.62 17.03
N ALA A 461 -13.85 -20.94 16.86
CA ALA A 461 -14.89 -21.90 17.24
C ALA A 461 -15.36 -21.72 18.71
N ALA A 462 -14.41 -21.47 19.63
CA ALA A 462 -14.72 -21.23 21.03
C ALA A 462 -15.52 -19.93 21.26
N GLU A 463 -15.17 -18.84 20.58
CA GLU A 463 -15.89 -17.57 20.69
C GLU A 463 -17.29 -17.67 20.06
N SER A 464 -17.44 -18.38 18.95
CA SER A 464 -18.76 -18.65 18.33
C SER A 464 -19.66 -19.44 19.26
N GLU A 465 -19.15 -20.48 19.93
CA GLU A 465 -19.90 -21.23 20.94
C GLU A 465 -20.32 -20.35 22.11
N GLU A 466 -19.42 -19.52 22.62
CA GLU A 466 -19.72 -18.60 23.73
C GLU A 466 -20.80 -17.58 23.34
N ARG A 467 -20.69 -16.99 22.14
CA ARG A 467 -21.72 -16.09 21.57
C ARG A 467 -23.07 -16.80 21.45
N ASN A 468 -23.09 -18.05 21.03
CA ASN A 468 -24.29 -18.87 20.89
C ASN A 468 -24.89 -19.30 22.24
N ARG A 469 -24.14 -19.22 23.34
CA ARG A 469 -24.65 -19.44 24.71
C ARG A 469 -25.21 -18.18 25.34
N LEU A 470 -24.86 -16.99 24.83
CA LEU A 470 -25.42 -15.74 25.32
C LEU A 470 -26.93 -15.64 24.99
N PRO A 471 -27.76 -15.13 25.92
CA PRO A 471 -29.17 -14.83 25.66
C PRO A 471 -29.32 -13.91 24.43
N PRO A 472 -30.42 -14.02 23.65
CA PRO A 472 -30.64 -13.19 22.47
C PRO A 472 -30.54 -11.69 22.74
N GLU A 473 -31.00 -11.24 23.93
CA GLU A 473 -30.96 -9.85 24.38
C GLU A 473 -29.53 -9.29 24.58
N LYS A 474 -28.54 -10.17 24.76
CA LYS A 474 -27.12 -9.80 24.89
C LYS A 474 -26.36 -9.95 23.58
N ARG A 475 -26.99 -10.49 22.54
CA ARG A 475 -26.41 -10.51 21.20
C ARG A 475 -26.69 -9.14 20.59
N HIS A 476 -25.65 -8.49 20.09
CA HIS A 476 -25.86 -7.40 19.16
C HIS A 476 -26.56 -8.01 17.93
N VAL A 477 -27.75 -7.52 17.62
CA VAL A 477 -28.52 -7.95 16.45
C VAL A 477 -28.70 -6.73 15.58
N SER A 478 -28.12 -6.76 14.38
CA SER A 478 -28.38 -5.73 13.39
C SER A 478 -29.80 -5.84 12.87
N HIS A 479 -30.45 -4.71 12.61
CA HIS A 479 -31.75 -4.66 11.95
C HIS A 479 -31.67 -4.96 10.45
N ASP A 480 -30.46 -4.88 9.87
CA ASP A 480 -30.18 -5.22 8.47
C ASP A 480 -29.64 -6.66 8.39
N THR A 481 -30.30 -7.50 7.59
CA THR A 481 -29.93 -8.92 7.44
C THR A 481 -28.52 -9.09 6.91
N PHE A 482 -28.06 -8.20 6.04
CA PHE A 482 -26.73 -8.29 5.46
C PHE A 482 -25.63 -7.92 6.47
N ASP A 483 -25.87 -6.87 7.27
CA ASP A 483 -24.95 -6.53 8.37
C ASP A 483 -24.91 -7.65 9.42
N GLN A 484 -26.03 -8.34 9.66
CA GLN A 484 -26.07 -9.49 10.55
C GLN A 484 -25.23 -10.67 10.01
N GLU A 485 -25.29 -10.96 8.72
CA GLU A 485 -24.42 -11.97 8.09
C GLU A 485 -22.94 -11.63 8.26
N ILE A 486 -22.57 -10.35 8.15
CA ILE A 486 -21.19 -9.90 8.39
C ILE A 486 -20.80 -10.10 9.86
N GLU A 487 -21.65 -9.70 10.82
CA GLU A 487 -21.40 -9.88 12.26
C GLU A 487 -21.33 -11.36 12.65
N ASP A 488 -22.02 -12.24 11.92
CA ASP A 488 -21.98 -13.68 12.14
C ASP A 488 -20.69 -14.32 11.65
N LEU A 489 -20.11 -13.81 10.57
CA LEU A 489 -18.84 -14.29 10.02
C LEU A 489 -17.63 -13.69 10.74
N TYR A 490 -17.71 -12.43 11.14
CA TYR A 490 -16.56 -11.66 11.62
C TYR A 490 -16.78 -11.02 12.98
N LYS A 491 -15.73 -11.07 13.79
CA LYS A 491 -15.58 -10.26 14.99
C LYS A 491 -14.86 -8.96 14.63
N GLN A 492 -15.52 -7.83 14.86
CA GLN A 492 -14.89 -6.51 14.80
C GLN A 492 -14.08 -6.27 16.07
N GLU A 493 -12.78 -5.98 15.93
CA GLU A 493 -11.93 -5.58 17.05
C GLU A 493 -12.09 -4.07 17.31
N ASP A 494 -11.77 -3.63 18.53
CA ASP A 494 -11.85 -2.22 18.89
C ASP A 494 -10.81 -1.38 18.14
N VAL A 495 -11.13 -0.11 17.91
CA VAL A 495 -10.22 0.82 17.25
C VAL A 495 -9.07 1.19 18.19
N ILE A 496 -7.85 0.84 17.79
CA ILE A 496 -6.63 1.09 18.54
C ILE A 496 -5.98 2.38 18.02
N TYR A 497 -5.35 3.12 18.92
CA TYR A 497 -4.53 4.28 18.58
C TYR A 497 -3.09 4.09 19.02
N TRP A 498 -2.16 4.50 18.15
CA TRP A 498 -0.74 4.50 18.43
C TRP A 498 -0.10 5.85 18.05
N PRO A 499 0.75 6.45 18.91
CA PRO A 499 1.05 6.02 20.27
C PRO A 499 -0.18 6.09 21.19
N PRO A 500 -0.20 5.36 22.31
CA PRO A 500 -1.31 5.42 23.26
C PRO A 500 -1.48 6.83 23.86
N LYS A 501 -2.66 7.10 24.42
CA LYS A 501 -2.84 8.28 25.28
C LYS A 501 -2.05 8.06 26.57
N GLU A 502 -1.56 9.15 27.14
CA GLU A 502 -0.84 9.10 28.40
C GLU A 502 -1.83 8.79 29.53
N THR A 503 -1.55 7.76 30.32
CA THR A 503 -2.39 7.37 31.46
C THR A 503 -1.72 7.76 32.75
N ALA A 504 -2.44 8.44 33.65
CA ALA A 504 -1.93 8.87 34.96
C ALA A 504 -1.40 7.72 35.85
N ALA A 505 -1.80 6.47 35.55
CA ALA A 505 -1.41 5.28 36.30
C ALA A 505 -0.03 4.69 35.91
N ASP A 506 0.47 4.93 34.70
CA ASP A 506 1.78 4.43 34.21
C ASP A 506 2.32 5.42 33.15
N PRO A 507 2.93 6.55 33.56
CA PRO A 507 3.44 7.54 32.62
C PRO A 507 4.69 7.00 31.91
N ASP A 508 4.62 6.86 30.59
CA ASP A 508 5.78 6.51 29.77
C ASP A 508 6.61 7.78 29.51
N ALA A 509 7.73 7.91 30.24
CA ALA A 509 8.65 9.04 30.12
C ALA A 509 9.22 9.23 28.69
N ALA A 510 9.19 8.20 27.84
CA ALA A 510 9.65 8.26 26.46
C ALA A 510 8.57 8.73 25.47
N LEU A 511 7.30 8.76 25.89
CA LEU A 511 6.16 9.11 25.04
C LEU A 511 6.22 10.55 24.50
N PRO A 512 6.64 11.58 25.26
CA PRO A 512 6.82 12.93 24.71
C PRO A 512 7.87 12.98 23.60
N ALA A 513 8.98 12.23 23.75
CA ALA A 513 10.01 12.16 22.72
C ALA A 513 9.48 11.47 21.45
N LEU A 514 8.72 10.38 21.59
CA LEU A 514 8.05 9.71 20.47
C LEU A 514 7.06 10.64 19.75
N ARG A 515 6.25 11.41 20.51
CA ARG A 515 5.36 12.42 19.94
C ARG A 515 6.14 13.49 19.18
N GLY A 516 7.32 13.88 19.65
CA GLY A 516 8.23 14.80 18.95
C GLY A 516 8.80 14.23 17.65
N VAL A 517 8.92 12.90 17.50
CA VAL A 517 9.27 12.27 16.21
C VAL A 517 8.08 12.33 15.25
N LEU A 518 6.88 12.02 15.74
CA LEU A 518 5.65 12.01 14.93
C LEU A 518 5.21 13.42 14.54
N ASN A 519 5.54 14.41 15.37
CA ASN A 519 5.23 15.82 15.19
C ASN A 519 6.54 16.62 15.29
N PRO A 520 7.43 16.57 14.26
CA PRO A 520 8.73 17.23 14.31
C PRO A 520 8.62 18.71 14.69
N PRO A 521 9.35 19.16 15.72
CA PRO A 521 9.26 20.53 16.20
C PRO A 521 9.69 21.52 15.12
N GLY A 522 9.01 22.66 15.04
CA GLY A 522 9.27 23.69 14.01
C GLY A 522 8.57 23.44 12.68
N HIS A 523 7.91 22.29 12.50
CA HIS A 523 7.09 21.98 11.34
C HIS A 523 5.59 21.99 11.72
N SER A 524 4.84 22.85 11.06
CA SER A 524 3.39 22.93 11.17
C SER A 524 2.77 23.19 9.79
N GLY A 525 1.47 22.94 9.65
CA GLY A 525 0.75 23.17 8.41
C GLY A 525 0.15 21.88 7.85
N GLN A 526 0.15 21.77 6.52
CA GLN A 526 -0.52 20.69 5.83
C GLN A 526 0.24 19.37 6.03
N VAL A 527 -0.52 18.31 6.29
CA VAL A 527 -0.03 16.95 6.34
C VAL A 527 -0.47 16.23 5.07
N CYS A 528 0.48 15.59 4.40
CA CYS A 528 0.22 14.72 3.26
C CYS A 528 1.04 13.46 3.47
N GLY A 529 0.48 12.31 3.14
CA GLY A 529 1.18 11.04 3.27
C GLY A 529 0.69 10.01 2.29
N VAL A 530 1.50 8.96 2.18
CA VAL A 530 1.27 7.82 1.31
C VAL A 530 1.64 6.54 2.06
N TRP A 531 1.19 5.43 1.52
CA TRP A 531 1.36 4.10 2.09
C TRP A 531 1.54 3.10 0.95
N ASP A 532 2.35 2.06 1.19
CA ASP A 532 2.51 0.94 0.27
C ASP A 532 1.78 -0.34 0.74
N ASP A 533 2.51 -1.32 1.24
CA ASP A 533 2.05 -2.61 1.78
C ASP A 533 2.57 -2.88 3.20
N ARG A 534 3.51 -2.05 3.69
CA ARG A 534 4.23 -2.29 4.95
C ARG A 534 4.74 -1.02 5.63
N SER A 535 4.70 0.12 4.97
CA SER A 535 5.27 1.37 5.47
C SER A 535 4.43 2.58 5.09
N MET A 536 4.46 3.58 5.97
CA MET A 536 3.84 4.89 5.78
C MET A 536 4.93 5.95 5.68
N VAL A 537 4.79 6.87 4.74
CA VAL A 537 5.57 8.12 4.73
C VAL A 537 4.62 9.28 4.72
N TYR A 538 4.87 10.27 5.57
CA TYR A 538 4.13 11.54 5.52
C TYR A 538 5.07 12.72 5.71
N SER A 539 4.63 13.87 5.23
CA SER A 539 5.32 15.14 5.40
C SER A 539 4.50 16.13 6.21
N ILE A 540 5.15 16.93 7.05
CA ILE A 540 4.55 18.05 7.77
C ILE A 540 5.24 19.35 7.33
N GLY A 541 4.47 20.31 6.85
CA GLY A 541 4.97 21.65 6.59
C GLY A 541 4.06 22.49 5.71
N ASP A 542 4.32 23.79 5.67
CA ASP A 542 3.68 24.73 4.77
C ASP A 542 4.27 24.62 3.35
N ALA A 543 3.50 24.96 2.32
CA ALA A 543 3.91 24.95 0.92
C ALA A 543 5.10 25.89 0.63
N ARG A 544 5.34 26.89 1.48
CA ARG A 544 6.43 27.88 1.34
C ARG A 544 7.70 27.53 2.12
N LYS A 545 7.66 26.48 2.94
CA LYS A 545 8.79 26.05 3.79
C LYS A 545 9.14 24.60 3.49
N THR A 546 10.35 24.22 3.86
CA THR A 546 10.75 22.82 3.83
C THR A 546 9.87 21.99 4.78
N LYS A 547 9.50 20.79 4.32
CA LYS A 547 8.66 19.85 5.06
C LYS A 547 9.51 18.79 5.71
N ALA A 548 9.24 18.46 6.97
CA ALA A 548 9.81 17.29 7.61
C ALA A 548 9.11 16.04 7.08
N ILE A 549 9.87 15.01 6.71
CA ILE A 549 9.37 13.74 6.20
C ILE A 549 9.58 12.68 7.28
N VAL A 550 8.49 12.04 7.70
CA VAL A 550 8.46 10.98 8.72
C VAL A 550 8.16 9.66 8.04
N PHE A 551 8.96 8.64 8.35
CA PHE A 551 8.80 7.27 7.89
C PHE A 551 8.38 6.38 9.07
N LEU A 552 7.39 5.52 8.82
CA LEU A 552 6.91 4.51 9.74
C LEU A 552 6.94 3.16 9.04
N SER A 553 7.45 2.14 9.70
CA SER A 553 7.47 0.79 9.15
C SER A 553 6.79 -0.22 10.07
N PHE A 554 5.95 -1.06 9.46
CA PHE A 554 5.33 -2.23 10.07
C PHE A 554 6.08 -3.52 9.70
N ASP A 555 7.18 -3.42 8.95
CA ASP A 555 8.04 -4.54 8.60
C ASP A 555 9.17 -4.71 9.62
N PRO A 556 9.26 -5.86 10.32
CA PRO A 556 10.33 -6.10 11.29
C PRO A 556 11.72 -6.25 10.65
N ALA A 557 11.86 -6.30 9.33
CA ALA A 557 13.16 -6.39 8.66
C ALA A 557 13.82 -5.01 8.45
N ILE A 558 13.06 -3.92 8.55
CA ILE A 558 13.54 -2.57 8.23
C ILE A 558 14.20 -1.93 9.47
N HIS A 559 15.47 -1.57 9.36
CA HIS A 559 16.30 -1.04 10.44
C HIS A 559 17.22 0.09 9.97
N LEU A 560 16.83 1.34 10.19
CA LEU A 560 17.65 2.49 9.81
C LEU A 560 18.86 2.67 10.75
N LYS A 561 20.05 2.81 10.16
CA LYS A 561 21.31 2.88 10.90
C LYS A 561 21.38 4.13 11.79
N GLY A 562 21.58 3.94 13.10
CA GLY A 562 21.71 5.04 14.06
C GLY A 562 20.39 5.45 14.73
N VAL A 563 19.25 4.88 14.30
CA VAL A 563 18.00 4.98 15.04
C VAL A 563 18.10 4.21 16.35
N LYS A 564 17.61 4.81 17.44
CA LYS A 564 17.77 4.29 18.81
C LYS A 564 16.64 3.32 19.17
N PRO A 565 16.86 2.34 20.07
CA PRO A 565 15.76 1.57 20.65
C PRO A 565 14.83 2.50 21.42
N TYR A 566 13.53 2.25 21.34
CA TYR A 566 12.56 2.94 22.17
C TYR A 566 12.82 2.60 23.65
N PRO A 567 13.05 3.60 24.54
CA PRO A 567 13.39 3.33 25.93
C PRO A 567 12.16 3.03 26.80
N GLY A 568 10.94 3.29 26.31
CA GLY A 568 9.70 2.98 27.00
C GLY A 568 9.25 1.53 26.80
N LYS A 569 8.11 1.15 27.40
CA LYS A 569 7.51 -0.16 27.18
C LYS A 569 6.86 -0.15 25.79
N PRO A 570 7.27 -1.02 24.84
CA PRO A 570 6.54 -1.14 23.59
C PRO A 570 5.11 -1.56 23.92
N THR A 571 4.12 -0.76 23.51
CA THR A 571 2.71 -1.08 23.66
C THR A 571 2.39 -2.33 22.85
N ARG A 572 2.49 -3.50 23.47
CA ARG A 572 1.79 -4.71 23.01
C ARG A 572 0.42 -4.73 23.66
N SER A 573 -0.52 -3.99 23.10
CA SER A 573 -1.94 -4.19 23.43
C SER A 573 -2.45 -5.41 22.66
N PHE A 574 -2.27 -6.61 23.23
CA PHE A 574 -3.21 -7.70 23.06
C PHE A 574 -3.27 -8.55 24.33
N SER A 575 -4.47 -8.60 24.88
CA SER A 575 -4.96 -9.53 25.89
C SER A 575 -4.97 -10.95 25.33
N ALA A 576 -3.95 -11.74 25.68
CA ALA A 576 -4.17 -13.17 25.82
C ALA A 576 -5.01 -13.35 27.10
N GLY A 577 -6.16 -14.03 27.01
CA GLY A 577 -7.03 -14.28 28.15
C GLY A 577 -6.25 -14.81 29.35
N SER A 578 -6.26 -14.05 30.45
CA SER A 578 -5.84 -14.53 31.76
C SER A 578 -6.92 -15.44 32.33
N PRO A 579 -6.61 -16.68 32.74
CA PRO A 579 -7.38 -17.32 33.80
C PRO A 579 -7.01 -16.66 35.13
N ARG A 580 -7.99 -16.05 35.78
CA ARG A 580 -7.88 -15.58 37.17
C ARG A 580 -7.75 -16.77 38.13
N ASN A 581 -6.87 -16.58 39.12
CA ASN A 581 -6.81 -17.14 40.47
C ASN A 581 -6.49 -18.63 40.69
N GLY A 582 -5.36 -18.83 41.38
CA GLY A 582 -5.10 -19.93 42.31
C GLY A 582 -4.03 -19.49 43.32
N MET A 583 -4.38 -19.51 44.61
CA MET A 583 -3.56 -19.13 45.76
C MET A 583 -2.20 -19.85 45.86
N VAL A 584 -1.25 -19.15 46.47
CA VAL A 584 0.11 -19.53 46.91
C VAL A 584 0.08 -20.76 47.86
N PRO A 585 1.22 -21.45 48.11
CA PRO A 585 2.02 -21.04 49.26
C PRO A 585 3.55 -21.08 49.08
N GLU A 586 4.17 -20.32 49.97
CA GLU A 586 5.58 -20.12 50.24
C GLU A 586 6.43 -21.40 50.35
N GLY A 587 7.71 -21.27 50.00
CA GLY A 587 8.76 -22.13 50.56
C GLY A 587 9.86 -22.50 49.57
N ALA A 588 11.01 -21.81 49.67
CA ALA A 588 12.36 -22.36 49.65
C ALA A 588 13.36 -21.39 49.00
N GLN A 589 14.15 -20.76 49.86
CA GLN A 589 15.45 -20.20 49.50
C GLN A 589 16.34 -21.30 48.93
N SER A 590 17.00 -21.06 47.80
CA SER A 590 18.24 -21.76 47.48
C SER A 590 19.21 -20.87 46.71
N THR A 591 20.38 -20.74 47.31
CA THR A 591 21.55 -19.98 46.91
C THR A 591 22.33 -20.59 45.75
N ARG A 592 23.04 -19.72 45.01
CA ARG A 592 24.31 -19.96 44.27
C ARG A 592 24.19 -20.90 43.05
N LYS A 593 24.70 -20.58 41.85
CA LYS A 593 26.05 -20.15 41.49
C LYS A 593 26.07 -19.95 39.96
N GLY A 594 26.82 -18.97 39.47
CA GLY A 594 27.00 -18.72 38.04
C GLY A 594 27.70 -19.86 37.31
N ARG A 595 27.33 -20.05 36.04
CA ARG A 595 28.17 -20.60 34.98
C ARG A 595 27.80 -19.87 33.69
N GLY A 596 28.83 -19.42 32.99
CA GLY A 596 28.77 -18.42 31.94
C GLY A 596 27.94 -18.83 30.73
N LEU A 597 27.15 -17.87 30.23
CA LEU A 597 26.69 -17.88 28.85
C LEU A 597 27.81 -17.37 27.97
N VAL A 598 28.26 -18.25 27.09
CA VAL A 598 29.13 -17.97 25.95
C VAL A 598 28.42 -16.94 25.07
N SER A 599 29.17 -15.87 24.78
CA SER A 599 28.88 -14.83 23.80
C SER A 599 28.52 -15.45 22.45
N ALA A 600 27.26 -15.34 22.03
CA ALA A 600 26.86 -15.62 20.66
C ALA A 600 27.08 -14.34 19.84
N SER A 601 28.22 -14.32 19.17
CA SER A 601 28.63 -13.36 18.17
C SER A 601 27.55 -13.15 17.09
N ARG A 602 27.32 -11.86 16.78
CA ARG A 602 26.56 -11.35 15.63
C ARG A 602 26.99 -12.04 14.32
N PRO A 603 26.04 -12.35 13.42
CA PRO A 603 26.34 -12.44 12.01
C PRO A 603 25.74 -11.26 11.23
N ASN A 604 26.52 -10.87 10.22
CA ASN A 604 26.33 -9.77 9.28
C ASN A 604 24.96 -9.79 8.57
N GLY A 605 24.52 -8.58 8.23
CA GLY A 605 23.43 -8.36 7.29
C GLY A 605 23.81 -8.84 5.90
N THR A 606 22.96 -9.68 5.34
CA THR A 606 22.86 -10.05 3.92
C THR A 606 21.38 -9.88 3.59
N GLU A 607 21.04 -8.82 2.87
CA GLU A 607 20.90 -8.78 1.41
C GLU A 607 19.59 -9.44 0.93
N ASP A 608 18.90 -8.67 0.10
CA ASP A 608 17.79 -9.00 -0.80
C ASP A 608 16.35 -8.94 -0.27
N GLY A 609 15.79 -7.73 -0.36
CA GLY A 609 14.37 -7.47 -0.62
C GLY A 609 14.19 -6.71 -1.94
N ASN A 610 13.23 -7.16 -2.76
CA ASN A 610 12.79 -6.59 -4.04
C ASN A 610 13.82 -6.65 -5.20
N PRO A 611 13.67 -7.56 -6.19
CA PRO A 611 14.68 -7.75 -7.24
C PRO A 611 14.86 -6.55 -8.20
N GLY A 612 13.93 -5.58 -8.19
CA GLY A 612 14.07 -4.35 -9.01
C GLY A 612 15.09 -3.33 -8.50
N TRP A 613 15.50 -3.43 -7.23
CA TRP A 613 16.56 -2.60 -6.63
C TRP A 613 17.62 -3.45 -5.92
N ALA A 614 17.38 -4.70 -5.53
CA ALA A 614 18.38 -5.47 -4.80
C ALA A 614 19.33 -6.30 -5.69
N THR A 615 18.94 -6.67 -6.91
CA THR A 615 19.73 -7.65 -7.70
C THR A 615 20.65 -6.96 -8.69
N LEU A 616 21.84 -6.59 -8.23
CA LEU A 616 23.14 -6.59 -8.93
C LEU A 616 24.12 -5.84 -8.01
N SER A 617 25.20 -6.54 -7.64
CA SER A 617 26.24 -6.16 -6.69
C SER A 617 26.78 -4.74 -6.90
N GLU A 618 27.24 -4.09 -5.82
CA GLU A 618 28.10 -2.91 -5.94
C GLU A 618 29.25 -3.22 -6.93
N PRO A 619 29.57 -2.32 -7.89
CA PRO A 619 30.77 -2.48 -8.68
C PRO A 619 31.98 -2.39 -7.75
N SER A 620 32.63 -3.53 -7.55
CA SER A 620 33.91 -3.62 -6.87
C SER A 620 34.98 -2.91 -7.70
N GLY A 621 35.42 -1.74 -7.24
CA GLY A 621 36.63 -1.06 -7.72
C GLY A 621 36.45 -0.20 -8.98
N PRO A 622 37.39 0.74 -9.22
CA PRO A 622 37.31 1.68 -10.33
C PRO A 622 37.56 0.92 -11.64
N VAL A 623 36.52 0.75 -12.44
CA VAL A 623 36.66 0.38 -13.84
C VAL A 623 36.86 1.69 -14.61
N ASP A 624 38.12 1.98 -14.93
CA ASP A 624 38.48 2.99 -15.91
C ASP A 624 37.90 2.58 -17.28
N GLY A 625 36.88 3.29 -17.75
CA GLY A 625 36.27 3.06 -19.06
C GLY A 625 34.94 3.77 -19.26
N GLU A 626 35.01 5.01 -19.75
CA GLU A 626 33.98 5.78 -20.48
C GLU A 626 32.66 6.13 -19.76
N GLY A 627 32.53 7.43 -19.41
CA GLY A 627 31.27 8.08 -19.05
C GLY A 627 31.07 8.33 -17.55
N SER A 628 31.96 9.08 -16.90
CA SER A 628 31.68 9.64 -15.57
C SER A 628 30.45 10.54 -15.64
N CYS A 629 29.27 10.01 -15.31
CA CYS A 629 28.02 10.76 -15.17
C CYS A 629 28.21 11.91 -14.17
N GLN A 630 28.29 13.14 -14.67
CA GLN A 630 28.70 14.32 -13.88
C GLN A 630 27.62 14.81 -12.91
N TRP A 631 26.37 14.40 -13.11
CA TRP A 631 25.23 14.89 -12.35
C TRP A 631 24.81 13.98 -11.18
N ARG A 632 25.57 12.91 -10.87
CA ARG A 632 25.25 12.00 -9.76
C ARG A 632 26.42 11.79 -8.81
N LYS A 633 26.11 11.55 -7.55
CA LYS A 633 27.05 11.07 -6.53
C LYS A 633 26.33 10.34 -5.41
N SER A 634 27.07 9.60 -4.60
CA SER A 634 26.54 9.01 -3.37
C SER A 634 26.91 9.89 -2.17
N GLU A 635 25.96 10.10 -1.28
CA GLU A 635 26.17 10.79 0.00
C GLU A 635 25.57 9.96 1.16
N PRO A 636 25.98 10.20 2.42
CA PRO A 636 25.29 9.63 3.57
C PRO A 636 23.80 9.97 3.56
N ALA A 637 22.97 9.04 4.02
CA ALA A 637 21.54 9.29 4.11
C ALA A 637 21.23 10.36 5.15
N MET A 638 20.33 11.29 4.82
CA MET A 638 20.08 12.48 5.65
C MET A 638 19.57 12.14 7.04
N TYR A 639 18.80 11.05 7.17
CA TYR A 639 18.29 10.59 8.46
C TYR A 639 19.41 10.30 9.49
N ARG A 640 20.64 10.04 9.02
CA ARG A 640 21.79 9.81 9.89
C ARG A 640 22.24 11.10 10.56
N ASP A 641 22.18 12.22 9.85
CA ASP A 641 22.53 13.52 10.40
C ASP A 641 21.39 14.06 11.27
N ILE A 642 20.13 13.81 10.88
CA ILE A 642 18.96 14.16 11.67
C ILE A 642 18.96 13.38 12.99
N SER A 643 19.21 12.07 12.96
CA SER A 643 19.31 11.21 14.15
C SER A 643 18.08 11.24 15.08
N VAL A 644 16.87 11.44 14.51
CA VAL A 644 15.59 11.49 15.24
C VAL A 644 14.71 10.30 14.83
N GLY A 645 14.55 9.35 15.75
CA GLY A 645 13.69 8.19 15.53
C GLY A 645 13.83 7.12 16.61
N PHE A 646 12.91 6.15 16.58
CA PHE A 646 12.91 5.00 17.46
C PHE A 646 12.63 3.70 16.70
N HIS A 647 13.29 2.61 17.09
CA HIS A 647 12.88 1.25 16.74
C HIS A 647 12.24 0.55 17.94
N PHE A 648 11.22 -0.26 17.68
CA PHE A 648 10.42 -0.98 18.68
C PHE A 648 10.64 -2.51 18.63
N ALA A 649 11.54 -2.97 17.75
CA ALA A 649 12.00 -4.34 17.73
C ALA A 649 12.82 -4.65 19.00
N ALA A 650 12.50 -5.77 19.63
CA ALA A 650 13.23 -6.40 20.74
C ALA A 650 13.96 -7.65 20.27
#